data_AF-A0A8T4WC78-F1
#
_entry.id   AF-A0A8T4WC78-F1
#
_cell.length_a   1.000
_cell.length_b   1.000
_cell.length_c   1.000
_cell.angle_alpha   90.00
_cell.angle_beta   90.00
_cell.angle_gamma   90.00
#
_symmetry.space_group_name_H-M   'P 1'
#
loop_
_entity.id
_entity.type
_entity.pdbx_description
1 polymer ?
#
loop_
_entity_poly.entity_id
_entity_poly.type
_entity_poly.pdbx_seq_one_letter_code
_entity_poly.pdbx_strand_id
1 'polypeptide(L)'
;MEDIKSIITQSSSEGESVEPISKIAGIGGLLGAVAAALGLLLGGGTPLLPVPTISVVTLKNPSHFILSAVFVAIITVGLLLQFKGLGGLEKRLETNYYNMVRLMFLVSAATAVFILWGGLFWNKPLEVVDYVVDSATMGAFFTIFWQLLAALYVDVSKTKIGLLTGVLNAMFIPVLAIGQALGPMIVYLAYVILLVGQLFNTLFWWSPLSSVRQFARSPKTAKIGFGIMGVLTSLVGLVAVFSGPLAEVSGSQVWYPWSTMVSETIVQTSPALVFAFLASALTWVMLAPRLGARELEIAAIGKDVIQSGPKGFLAFLAAVGIFAAGQVGTRIPDAIGVLPQFLSIIPGAILILMGGLYISHTDVVTGTPMALSGIFIMTHPYVLPWLVLIPWTFFVITQVLVTIETHVRGVTYFSQPVLNVVLSIIASLAFILVLLGMFGSGPPALWPANRWFNVALFDNIPISVQTPTILVLPILTLLARNLLLGGYAHGRGYTGSEALVGSSFLFSLLIPIIAENFNVYHMALTSTAIMLFLYAISFAIVLSLNMNLANDVEELGYEMEGTFIKVATIVGLGFGALLAAGGMWVFSGFPSNILVGQVMTLLVTLILGLELLCVVSWLIAGIRLGMLTTGFSIGAKATKEQ
;
A
#
# COMPACT_ATOMS: atom_id res chain seq x y z
N MET A 1 22.82 -25.55 -4.66
CA MET A 1 23.32 -26.81 -4.04
C MET A 1 24.78 -26.63 -3.62
N GLU A 2 25.61 -25.99 -4.45
CA GLU A 2 26.98 -25.57 -4.07
C GLU A 2 27.02 -24.62 -2.86
N ASP A 3 26.14 -23.61 -2.80
CA ASP A 3 26.03 -22.69 -1.65
C ASP A 3 25.72 -23.40 -0.32
N ILE A 4 24.94 -24.49 -0.34
CA ILE A 4 24.59 -25.23 0.87
C ILE A 4 25.75 -26.15 1.27
N LYS A 5 26.41 -26.76 0.28
CA LYS A 5 27.57 -27.63 0.50
C LYS A 5 28.74 -26.86 1.13
N SER A 6 29.05 -25.66 0.63
CA SER A 6 30.13 -24.81 1.17
C SER A 6 29.86 -24.32 2.59
N ILE A 7 28.59 -24.11 2.97
CA ILE A 7 28.20 -23.74 4.34
C ILE A 7 28.40 -24.92 5.30
N ILE A 8 28.04 -26.13 4.88
CA ILE A 8 28.19 -27.34 5.70
C ILE A 8 29.66 -27.71 5.86
N THR A 9 30.47 -27.57 4.81
CA THR A 9 31.90 -27.92 4.85
C THR A 9 32.80 -26.80 5.37
N GLN A 10 32.29 -25.58 5.55
CA GLN A 10 33.06 -24.36 5.90
C GLN A 10 34.29 -24.15 5.01
N SER A 11 34.22 -24.63 3.78
CA SER A 11 35.31 -24.60 2.80
C SER A 11 34.79 -23.99 1.51
N SER A 12 35.58 -23.10 0.90
CA SER A 12 35.31 -22.63 -0.47
C SER A 12 35.39 -23.81 -1.46
N SER A 13 34.95 -23.60 -2.71
CA SER A 13 35.19 -24.56 -3.80
C SER A 13 36.68 -24.84 -4.04
N GLU A 14 37.57 -24.02 -3.48
CA GLU A 14 39.03 -24.09 -3.55
C GLU A 14 39.68 -24.57 -2.24
N GLY A 15 38.89 -24.94 -1.22
CA GLY A 15 39.38 -25.56 0.02
C GLY A 15 39.81 -24.60 1.13
N GLU A 16 39.63 -23.29 0.96
CA GLU A 16 39.96 -22.29 1.99
C GLU A 16 38.88 -22.21 3.08
N SER A 17 39.29 -22.07 4.35
CA SER A 17 38.36 -21.94 5.47
C SER A 17 37.62 -20.61 5.41
N VAL A 18 36.28 -20.65 5.37
CA VAL A 18 35.47 -19.44 5.22
C VAL A 18 34.91 -19.00 6.57
N GLU A 19 35.17 -17.75 6.97
CA GLU A 19 34.64 -17.18 8.22
C GLU A 19 33.11 -16.97 8.10
N PRO A 20 32.29 -17.61 8.96
CA PRO A 20 30.85 -17.46 8.93
C PRO A 20 30.40 -16.14 9.58
N ILE A 21 29.18 -15.66 9.27
CA ILE A 21 28.62 -14.45 9.90
C ILE A 21 28.59 -14.59 11.43
N SER A 22 28.03 -15.69 11.95
CA SER A 22 28.12 -16.07 13.37
C SER A 22 27.62 -17.51 13.61
N LYS A 23 28.48 -18.35 14.19
CA LYS A 23 28.12 -19.73 14.57
C LYS A 23 27.06 -19.76 15.68
N ILE A 24 27.19 -18.89 16.68
CA ILE A 24 26.28 -18.79 17.83
C ILE A 24 24.89 -18.32 17.39
N ALA A 25 24.81 -17.34 16.47
CA ALA A 25 23.53 -16.85 15.97
C ALA A 25 22.74 -17.93 15.22
N GLY A 26 23.42 -18.84 14.50
CA GLY A 26 22.75 -19.95 13.83
C GLY A 26 22.10 -20.95 14.78
N ILE A 27 22.67 -21.19 15.98
CA ILE A 27 22.00 -21.97 17.04
C ILE A 27 20.68 -21.29 17.44
N GLY A 28 20.64 -19.95 17.43
CA GLY A 28 19.40 -19.21 17.64
C GLY A 28 18.31 -19.52 16.61
N GLY A 29 18.68 -19.76 15.35
CA GLY A 29 17.76 -20.23 14.32
C GLY A 29 17.23 -21.64 14.61
N LEU A 30 18.07 -22.55 15.11
CA LEU A 30 17.64 -23.89 15.54
C LEU A 30 16.64 -23.83 16.69
N LEU A 31 16.82 -22.95 17.67
CA LEU A 31 15.83 -22.73 18.72
C LEU A 31 14.50 -22.21 18.15
N GLY A 32 14.54 -21.32 17.16
CA GLY A 32 13.35 -20.92 16.41
C GLY A 32 12.66 -22.10 15.71
N ALA A 33 13.42 -23.04 15.15
CA ALA A 33 12.89 -24.26 14.55
C ALA A 33 12.23 -25.18 15.61
N VAL A 34 12.82 -25.29 16.81
CA VAL A 34 12.21 -26.01 17.94
C VAL A 34 10.89 -25.35 18.36
N ALA A 35 10.84 -24.02 18.46
CA ALA A 35 9.60 -23.29 18.74
C ALA A 35 8.53 -23.57 17.67
N ALA A 36 8.91 -23.56 16.39
CA ALA A 36 7.99 -23.88 15.29
C ALA A 36 7.45 -25.32 15.38
N ALA A 37 8.32 -26.29 15.72
CA ALA A 37 7.90 -27.68 15.94
C ALA A 37 6.94 -27.82 17.12
N LEU A 38 7.14 -27.07 18.21
CA LEU A 38 6.17 -26.99 19.31
C LEU A 38 4.84 -26.40 18.84
N GLY A 39 4.85 -25.36 18.01
CA GLY A 39 3.65 -24.81 17.39
C GLY A 39 2.89 -25.84 16.54
N LEU A 40 3.61 -26.66 15.76
CA LEU A 40 3.01 -27.74 14.96
C LEU A 40 2.40 -28.84 15.82
N LEU A 41 3.12 -29.30 16.84
CA LEU A 41 2.73 -30.49 17.61
C LEU A 41 1.73 -30.17 18.73
N LEU A 42 1.86 -29.01 19.36
CA LEU A 42 1.14 -28.65 20.58
C LEU A 42 0.18 -27.47 20.38
N GLY A 43 0.27 -26.75 19.27
CA GLY A 43 -0.63 -25.62 18.97
C GLY A 43 -2.08 -26.02 18.73
N GLY A 44 -2.36 -27.31 18.44
CA GLY A 44 -3.73 -27.83 18.33
C GLY A 44 -4.61 -27.14 17.28
N GLY A 45 -4.00 -26.49 16.27
CA GLY A 45 -4.72 -25.70 15.28
C GLY A 45 -5.07 -24.27 15.73
N THR A 46 -4.62 -23.85 16.91
CA THR A 46 -4.76 -22.49 17.45
C THR A 46 -3.43 -21.72 17.39
N PRO A 47 -3.45 -20.43 17.05
CA PRO A 47 -2.24 -19.60 17.08
C PRO A 47 -1.68 -19.43 18.50
N LEU A 48 -0.41 -19.75 18.68
CA LEU A 48 0.33 -19.56 19.92
C LEU A 48 0.87 -18.13 20.06
N LEU A 49 0.94 -17.38 18.96
CA LEU A 49 1.21 -15.94 18.98
C LEU A 49 -0.13 -15.19 19.00
N PRO A 50 -0.31 -14.17 19.86
CA PRO A 50 -1.54 -13.38 19.86
C PRO A 50 -1.69 -12.62 18.55
N VAL A 51 -2.63 -13.07 17.73
CA VAL A 51 -3.15 -12.39 16.53
C VAL A 51 -4.57 -11.88 16.83
N PRO A 52 -5.11 -10.91 16.07
CA PRO A 52 -6.46 -10.41 16.30
C PRO A 52 -7.49 -11.56 16.34
N THR A 53 -8.57 -11.36 17.10
CA THR A 53 -9.72 -12.27 17.22
C THR A 53 -9.46 -13.66 17.78
N ILE A 54 -8.33 -13.92 18.44
CA ILE A 54 -8.21 -15.11 19.31
C ILE A 54 -9.26 -14.98 20.41
N SER A 55 -10.14 -15.97 20.48
CA SER A 55 -11.27 -15.92 21.42
C SER A 55 -10.78 -15.85 22.86
N VAL A 56 -11.50 -15.08 23.67
CA VAL A 56 -11.26 -14.98 25.12
C VAL A 56 -11.30 -16.38 25.78
N VAL A 57 -12.12 -17.30 25.25
CA VAL A 57 -12.21 -18.69 25.74
C VAL A 57 -10.93 -19.48 25.45
N THR A 58 -10.33 -19.30 24.27
CA THR A 58 -9.04 -19.90 23.91
C THR A 58 -7.92 -19.37 24.80
N LEU A 59 -7.92 -18.05 25.03
CA LEU A 59 -6.97 -17.36 25.89
C LEU A 59 -7.12 -17.71 27.37
N LYS A 60 -8.33 -18.08 27.81
CA LYS A 60 -8.63 -18.57 29.16
C LYS A 60 -8.17 -20.00 29.42
N ASN A 61 -7.79 -20.77 28.39
CA ASN A 61 -7.32 -22.12 28.59
C ASN A 61 -5.93 -22.09 29.26
N PRO A 62 -5.75 -22.65 30.47
CA PRO A 62 -4.48 -22.62 31.19
C PRO A 62 -3.32 -23.19 30.38
N SER A 63 -3.60 -24.21 29.57
CA SER A 63 -2.60 -24.82 28.70
C SER A 63 -2.18 -23.89 27.56
N HIS A 64 -3.10 -23.07 27.04
CA HIS A 64 -2.83 -22.24 25.86
C HIS A 64 -1.90 -21.08 26.17
N PHE A 65 -2.17 -20.28 27.22
CA PHE A 65 -1.31 -19.13 27.53
C PHE A 65 0.10 -19.56 27.96
N ILE A 66 0.23 -20.72 28.63
CA ILE A 66 1.54 -21.30 28.99
C ILE A 66 2.28 -21.72 27.71
N LEU A 67 1.62 -22.43 26.78
CA LEU A 67 2.22 -22.84 25.51
C LEU A 67 2.62 -21.63 24.66
N SER A 68 1.80 -20.58 24.61
CA SER A 68 2.12 -19.29 23.99
C SER A 68 3.36 -18.64 24.60
N ALA A 69 3.42 -18.55 25.93
CA ALA A 69 4.56 -17.97 26.62
C ALA A 69 5.85 -18.78 26.39
N VAL A 70 5.77 -20.12 26.44
CA VAL A 70 6.91 -21.01 26.15
C VAL A 70 7.38 -20.86 24.71
N PHE A 71 6.45 -20.81 23.75
CA PHE A 71 6.75 -20.60 22.34
C PHE A 71 7.53 -19.28 22.13
N VAL A 72 7.02 -18.16 22.66
CA VAL A 72 7.69 -16.86 22.54
C VAL A 72 9.00 -16.84 23.33
N ALA A 73 9.09 -17.50 24.48
CA ALA A 73 10.32 -17.58 25.28
C ALA A 73 11.45 -18.30 24.51
N ILE A 74 11.15 -19.41 23.84
CA ILE A 74 12.15 -20.13 23.03
C ILE A 74 12.62 -19.25 21.85
N ILE A 75 11.71 -18.57 21.17
CA ILE A 75 12.06 -17.58 20.13
C ILE A 75 12.93 -16.47 20.72
N THR A 76 12.60 -15.97 21.90
CA THR A 76 13.36 -14.92 22.60
C THR A 76 14.79 -15.37 22.90
N VAL A 77 14.98 -16.60 23.40
CA VAL A 77 16.31 -17.17 23.63
C VAL A 77 17.06 -17.32 22.30
N GLY A 78 16.37 -17.75 21.24
CA GLY A 78 16.95 -17.79 19.89
C GLY A 78 17.43 -16.43 19.40
N LEU A 79 16.62 -15.38 19.58
CA LEU A 79 16.96 -14.00 19.23
C LEU A 79 18.09 -13.44 20.10
N LEU A 80 18.19 -13.85 21.38
CA LEU A 80 19.31 -13.47 22.25
C LEU A 80 20.65 -14.02 21.71
N LEU A 81 20.66 -15.25 21.19
CA LEU A 81 21.85 -15.82 20.56
C LEU A 81 22.20 -15.08 19.26
N GLN A 82 21.20 -14.70 18.48
CA GLN A 82 21.39 -13.88 17.28
C GLN A 82 21.91 -12.47 17.61
N PHE A 83 21.39 -11.88 18.67
CA PHE A 83 21.84 -10.60 19.23
C PHE A 83 23.34 -10.65 19.57
N LYS A 84 23.79 -11.68 20.29
CA LYS A 84 25.22 -11.87 20.61
C LYS A 84 26.09 -12.07 19.36
N GLY A 85 25.52 -12.59 18.27
CA GLY A 85 26.21 -12.79 17.01
C GLY A 85 26.23 -11.60 16.05
N LEU A 86 25.69 -10.44 16.45
CA LEU A 86 25.57 -9.26 15.58
C LEU A 86 26.89 -8.66 15.10
N GLY A 87 27.98 -8.88 15.83
CA GLY A 87 29.28 -8.28 15.53
C GLY A 87 29.78 -8.57 14.11
N GLY A 88 29.38 -9.70 13.50
CA GLY A 88 29.71 -10.01 12.10
C GLY A 88 28.99 -9.12 11.09
N LEU A 89 27.72 -8.75 11.35
CA LEU A 89 26.94 -7.84 10.51
C LEU A 89 27.36 -6.38 10.72
N GLU A 90 27.62 -5.99 11.98
CA GLU A 90 28.05 -4.64 12.35
C GLU A 90 29.34 -4.21 11.63
N LYS A 91 30.30 -5.13 11.51
CA LYS A 91 31.57 -4.88 10.80
C LYS A 91 31.42 -4.64 9.31
N ARG A 92 30.28 -5.00 8.70
CA ARG A 92 30.11 -5.05 7.25
C ARG A 92 28.97 -4.19 6.70
N LEU A 93 27.98 -3.86 7.54
CA LEU A 93 26.85 -3.03 7.18
C LEU A 93 27.09 -1.59 7.63
N GLU A 94 27.10 -0.66 6.69
CA GLU A 94 27.20 0.80 6.96
C GLU A 94 25.93 1.37 7.63
N THR A 95 24.85 0.59 7.69
CA THR A 95 23.55 1.03 8.22
C THR A 95 23.27 0.44 9.60
N ASN A 96 22.71 1.23 10.51
CA ASN A 96 22.24 0.78 11.83
C ASN A 96 21.01 -0.13 11.79
N TYR A 97 20.55 -0.57 10.61
CA TYR A 97 19.36 -1.41 10.45
C TYR A 97 19.53 -2.81 11.06
N TYR A 98 20.76 -3.29 11.25
CA TYR A 98 21.04 -4.53 11.99
C TYR A 98 20.57 -4.46 13.46
N ASN A 99 20.37 -3.26 14.03
CA ASN A 99 19.82 -3.11 15.38
C ASN A 99 18.39 -3.64 15.52
N MET A 100 17.69 -3.93 14.42
CA MET A 100 16.38 -4.60 14.45
C MET A 100 16.43 -5.96 15.15
N VAL A 101 17.56 -6.69 15.10
CA VAL A 101 17.73 -7.94 15.88
C VAL A 101 17.67 -7.65 17.39
N ARG A 102 18.27 -6.54 17.85
CA ARG A 102 18.24 -6.13 19.27
C ARG A 102 16.82 -5.77 19.71
N LEU A 103 16.13 -4.98 18.89
CA LEU A 103 14.77 -4.53 19.18
C LEU A 103 13.79 -5.71 19.17
N MET A 104 13.92 -6.64 18.21
CA MET A 104 13.10 -7.84 18.17
C MET A 104 13.31 -8.73 19.40
N PHE A 105 14.55 -8.88 19.88
CA PHE A 105 14.82 -9.59 21.14
C PHE A 105 14.09 -8.94 22.33
N LEU A 106 14.20 -7.62 22.50
CA LEU A 106 13.57 -6.90 23.60
C LEU A 106 12.04 -7.02 23.56
N VAL A 107 11.45 -6.84 22.37
CA VAL A 107 10.01 -6.94 22.17
C VAL A 107 9.53 -8.36 22.40
N SER A 108 10.22 -9.38 21.88
CA SER A 108 9.90 -10.79 22.12
C SER A 108 9.95 -11.16 23.61
N ALA A 109 10.97 -10.68 24.34
CA ALA A 109 11.08 -10.87 25.78
C ALA A 109 9.91 -10.22 26.53
N ALA A 110 9.57 -8.98 26.18
CA ALA A 110 8.40 -8.29 26.73
C ALA A 110 7.13 -9.08 26.43
N THR A 111 6.88 -9.49 25.18
CA THR A 111 5.69 -10.27 24.80
C THR A 111 5.57 -11.56 25.61
N ALA A 112 6.67 -12.31 25.82
CA ALA A 112 6.65 -13.53 26.64
C ALA A 112 6.26 -13.24 28.09
N VAL A 113 6.84 -12.18 28.69
CA VAL A 113 6.56 -11.76 30.07
C VAL A 113 5.11 -11.30 30.20
N PHE A 114 4.60 -10.47 29.30
CA PHE A 114 3.23 -9.96 29.36
C PHE A 114 2.18 -11.06 29.17
N ILE A 115 2.39 -12.02 28.26
CA ILE A 115 1.49 -13.17 28.09
C ILE A 115 1.45 -14.02 29.37
N LEU A 116 2.61 -14.30 29.95
CA LEU A 116 2.72 -15.14 31.15
C LEU A 116 2.20 -14.44 32.40
N TRP A 117 2.66 -13.22 32.64
CA TRP A 117 2.26 -12.39 33.79
C TRP A 117 0.75 -12.21 33.77
N GLY A 118 0.24 -11.77 32.62
CA GLY A 118 -1.18 -11.76 32.40
C GLY A 118 -1.85 -13.06 32.82
N GLY A 119 -1.43 -14.18 32.20
CA GLY A 119 -2.08 -15.48 32.35
C GLY A 119 -2.26 -15.95 33.79
N LEU A 120 -1.37 -15.52 34.67
CA LEU A 120 -1.30 -15.93 36.07
C LEU A 120 -2.18 -15.10 37.02
N PHE A 121 -2.60 -13.88 36.65
CA PHE A 121 -3.18 -12.92 37.60
C PHE A 121 -4.67 -12.58 37.37
N TRP A 122 -5.41 -13.26 36.48
CA TRP A 122 -6.83 -12.94 36.24
C TRP A 122 -7.81 -13.86 36.94
N ASN A 123 -8.38 -13.35 38.03
CA ASN A 123 -9.46 -14.01 38.76
C ASN A 123 -10.80 -13.26 38.62
N LYS A 124 -10.87 -12.13 37.88
CA LYS A 124 -12.09 -11.33 37.69
C LYS A 124 -12.41 -10.98 36.22
N PRO A 125 -13.69 -10.75 35.86
CA PRO A 125 -14.09 -10.42 34.47
C PRO A 125 -13.49 -9.14 33.87
N LEU A 126 -13.20 -8.11 34.69
CA LEU A 126 -12.54 -6.88 34.23
C LEU A 126 -11.09 -7.15 33.81
N GLU A 127 -10.39 -7.99 34.56
CA GLU A 127 -8.99 -8.37 34.32
C GLU A 127 -8.83 -9.20 33.01
N VAL A 128 -9.92 -9.83 32.54
CA VAL A 128 -9.95 -10.57 31.26
C VAL A 128 -9.93 -9.63 30.05
N VAL A 129 -10.54 -8.45 30.15
CA VAL A 129 -10.49 -7.46 29.06
C VAL A 129 -9.10 -6.87 28.98
N ASP A 130 -8.52 -6.52 30.12
CA ASP A 130 -7.14 -6.00 30.23
C ASP A 130 -6.13 -6.98 29.62
N TYR A 131 -6.29 -8.30 29.88
CA TYR A 131 -5.46 -9.30 29.20
C TYR A 131 -5.49 -9.18 27.68
N VAL A 132 -6.70 -9.15 27.13
CA VAL A 132 -6.91 -9.31 25.69
C VAL A 132 -6.34 -8.08 24.99
N VAL A 133 -6.52 -6.90 25.59
CA VAL A 133 -5.92 -5.64 25.14
C VAL A 133 -4.39 -5.71 25.22
N ASP A 134 -3.82 -6.14 26.34
CA ASP A 134 -2.35 -6.25 26.52
C ASP A 134 -1.73 -7.25 25.55
N SER A 135 -2.36 -8.41 25.38
CA SER A 135 -1.92 -9.45 24.45
C SER A 135 -2.00 -9.00 23.01
N ALA A 136 -3.10 -8.36 22.61
CA ALA A 136 -3.25 -7.80 21.28
C ALA A 136 -2.19 -6.72 21.01
N THR A 137 -1.88 -5.90 22.02
CA THR A 137 -0.85 -4.85 21.95
C THR A 137 0.53 -5.47 21.74
N MET A 138 0.89 -6.45 22.57
CA MET A 138 2.18 -7.13 22.48
C MET A 138 2.31 -7.96 21.20
N GLY A 139 1.22 -8.58 20.74
CA GLY A 139 1.16 -9.29 19.46
C GLY A 139 1.38 -8.39 18.25
N ALA A 140 0.78 -7.19 18.27
CA ALA A 140 1.01 -6.18 17.24
C ALA A 140 2.47 -5.69 17.22
N PHE A 141 3.03 -5.34 18.38
CA PHE A 141 4.46 -4.96 18.45
C PHE A 141 5.37 -6.07 17.98
N PHE A 142 5.19 -7.30 18.48
CA PHE A 142 5.94 -8.46 18.04
C PHE A 142 5.89 -8.58 16.51
N THR A 143 4.70 -8.47 15.92
CA THR A 143 4.52 -8.55 14.47
C THR A 143 5.28 -7.46 13.73
N ILE A 144 5.18 -6.20 14.16
CA ILE A 144 5.88 -5.08 13.50
C ILE A 144 7.38 -5.34 13.46
N PHE A 145 8.00 -5.64 14.61
CA PHE A 145 9.44 -5.86 14.67
C PHE A 145 9.87 -7.15 13.97
N TRP A 146 9.02 -8.18 13.96
CA TRP A 146 9.28 -9.43 13.23
C TRP A 146 9.34 -9.19 11.72
N GLN A 147 8.39 -8.42 11.17
CA GLN A 147 8.38 -8.06 9.76
C GLN A 147 9.60 -7.20 9.38
N LEU A 148 9.99 -6.25 10.24
CA LEU A 148 11.22 -5.46 10.04
C LEU A 148 12.48 -6.34 10.07
N LEU A 149 12.56 -7.31 10.98
CA LEU A 149 13.66 -8.26 11.04
C LEU A 149 13.70 -9.16 9.80
N ALA A 150 12.53 -9.64 9.33
CA ALA A 150 12.44 -10.46 8.14
C ALA A 150 12.93 -9.70 6.88
N ALA A 151 12.56 -8.42 6.76
CA ALA A 151 13.03 -7.55 5.68
C ALA A 151 14.55 -7.36 5.68
N LEU A 152 15.18 -7.26 6.86
CA LEU A 152 16.64 -7.17 7.00
C LEU A 152 17.35 -8.33 6.29
N TYR A 153 16.91 -9.58 6.50
CA TYR A 153 17.58 -10.76 5.92
C TYR A 153 17.59 -10.76 4.39
N VAL A 154 16.50 -10.30 3.76
CA VAL A 154 16.42 -10.19 2.30
C VAL A 154 17.30 -9.04 1.79
N ASP A 155 17.28 -7.88 2.47
CA ASP A 155 17.99 -6.68 2.06
C ASP A 155 19.53 -6.84 2.15
N VAL A 156 20.03 -7.53 3.19
CA VAL A 156 21.46 -7.66 3.43
C VAL A 156 22.12 -8.82 2.67
N SER A 157 21.35 -9.80 2.21
CA SER A 157 21.88 -11.04 1.64
C SER A 157 22.02 -10.99 0.11
N LYS A 158 23.16 -11.46 -0.40
CA LYS A 158 23.40 -11.68 -1.83
C LYS A 158 22.94 -13.06 -2.32
N THR A 159 22.57 -13.97 -1.43
CA THR A 159 22.28 -15.37 -1.74
C THR A 159 20.80 -15.68 -1.65
N LYS A 160 20.39 -16.80 -2.26
CA LYS A 160 19.01 -17.29 -2.15
C LYS A 160 18.64 -17.70 -0.71
N ILE A 161 19.64 -18.01 0.12
CA ILE A 161 19.43 -18.41 1.52
C ILE A 161 18.85 -17.25 2.34
N GLY A 162 19.40 -16.04 2.22
CA GLY A 162 18.84 -14.88 2.92
C GLY A 162 17.50 -14.44 2.35
N LEU A 163 17.29 -14.58 1.03
CA LEU A 163 15.98 -14.39 0.40
C LEU A 163 14.92 -15.32 1.00
N LEU A 164 15.18 -16.63 1.04
CA LEU A 164 14.26 -17.62 1.62
C LEU A 164 14.07 -17.41 3.12
N THR A 165 15.14 -17.07 3.85
CA THR A 165 15.06 -16.72 5.27
C THR A 165 14.06 -15.59 5.49
N GLY A 166 14.23 -14.46 4.80
CA GLY A 166 13.37 -13.31 5.00
C GLY A 166 11.95 -13.53 4.51
N VAL A 167 11.74 -14.10 3.31
CA VAL A 167 10.40 -14.33 2.76
C VAL A 167 9.58 -15.31 3.61
N LEU A 168 10.15 -16.45 4.02
CA LEU A 168 9.42 -17.44 4.82
C LEU A 168 9.12 -16.90 6.22
N ASN A 169 10.06 -16.22 6.87
CA ASN A 169 9.79 -15.60 8.17
C ASN A 169 8.77 -14.46 8.05
N ALA A 170 8.80 -13.66 6.99
CA ALA A 170 7.80 -12.61 6.76
C ALA A 170 6.38 -13.20 6.57
N MET A 171 6.25 -14.35 5.91
CA MET A 171 4.97 -15.01 5.66
C MET A 171 4.40 -15.80 6.85
N PHE A 172 5.19 -16.11 7.87
CA PHE A 172 4.71 -16.82 9.06
C PHE A 172 3.48 -16.14 9.68
N ILE A 173 3.58 -14.86 10.06
CA ILE A 173 2.50 -14.16 10.77
C ILE A 173 1.28 -13.89 9.87
N PRO A 174 1.43 -13.42 8.61
CA PRO A 174 0.29 -13.28 7.69
C PRO A 174 -0.48 -14.59 7.50
N VAL A 175 0.21 -15.71 7.27
CA VAL A 175 -0.44 -17.02 7.10
C VAL A 175 -1.07 -17.48 8.42
N LEU A 176 -0.42 -17.23 9.56
CA LEU A 176 -0.99 -17.53 10.88
C LEU A 176 -2.29 -16.77 11.13
N ALA A 177 -2.34 -15.48 10.79
CA ALA A 177 -3.52 -14.64 10.95
C ALA A 177 -4.64 -15.03 9.98
N ILE A 178 -4.32 -15.42 8.74
CA ILE A 178 -5.31 -16.05 7.84
C ILE A 178 -5.86 -17.34 8.45
N GLY A 179 -4.99 -18.18 9.02
CA GLY A 179 -5.42 -19.43 9.65
C GLY A 179 -6.31 -19.23 10.85
N GLN A 180 -6.11 -18.16 11.62
CA GLN A 180 -7.04 -17.79 12.69
C GLN A 180 -8.45 -17.48 12.16
N ALA A 181 -8.56 -16.86 11.00
CA ALA A 181 -9.85 -16.49 10.41
C ALA A 181 -10.52 -17.63 9.64
N LEU A 182 -9.75 -18.47 8.94
CA LEU A 182 -10.27 -19.45 7.98
C LEU A 182 -10.15 -20.91 8.44
N GLY A 183 -9.24 -21.21 9.37
CA GLY A 183 -9.25 -22.48 10.08
C GLY A 183 -7.87 -23.13 10.35
N PRO A 184 -7.89 -24.21 11.15
CA PRO A 184 -6.70 -24.86 11.72
C PRO A 184 -5.63 -25.32 10.73
N MET A 185 -6.01 -25.78 9.53
CA MET A 185 -5.06 -26.32 8.54
C MET A 185 -4.05 -25.26 8.08
N ILE A 186 -4.50 -24.01 7.98
CA ILE A 186 -3.64 -22.89 7.59
C ILE A 186 -2.74 -22.47 8.77
N VAL A 187 -3.21 -22.63 10.01
CA VAL A 187 -2.37 -22.43 11.21
C VAL A 187 -1.20 -23.42 11.22
N TYR A 188 -1.45 -24.70 10.93
CA TYR A 188 -0.37 -25.68 10.77
C TYR A 188 0.60 -25.30 9.64
N LEU A 189 0.08 -24.87 8.49
CA LEU A 189 0.90 -24.39 7.38
C LEU A 189 1.80 -23.22 7.79
N ALA A 190 1.29 -22.27 8.59
CA ALA A 190 2.08 -21.15 9.10
C ALA A 190 3.29 -21.64 9.91
N TYR A 191 3.12 -22.62 10.79
CA TYR A 191 4.24 -23.17 11.55
C TYR A 191 5.20 -24.02 10.71
N VAL A 192 4.74 -24.69 9.64
CA VAL A 192 5.64 -25.32 8.66
C VAL A 192 6.49 -24.24 7.97
N ILE A 193 5.87 -23.13 7.56
CA ILE A 193 6.58 -21.99 6.96
C ILE A 193 7.62 -21.42 7.94
N LEU A 194 7.25 -21.24 9.21
CA LEU A 194 8.18 -20.79 10.25
C LEU A 194 9.33 -21.78 10.44
N LEU A 195 9.04 -23.08 10.52
CA LEU A 195 10.05 -24.12 10.71
C LEU A 195 11.09 -24.05 9.59
N VAL A 196 10.65 -24.06 8.33
CA VAL A 196 11.54 -23.98 7.17
C VAL A 196 12.27 -22.62 7.16
N GLY A 197 11.58 -21.53 7.47
CA GLY A 197 12.19 -20.19 7.58
C GLY A 197 13.29 -20.10 8.63
N GLN A 198 13.13 -20.77 9.77
CA GLN A 198 14.13 -20.81 10.85
C GLN A 198 15.32 -21.73 10.54
N LEU A 199 15.11 -22.81 9.77
CA LEU A 199 16.20 -23.61 9.22
C LEU A 199 17.04 -22.79 8.22
N PHE A 200 16.40 -22.01 7.33
CA PHE A 200 17.13 -21.09 6.46
C PHE A 200 17.81 -19.96 7.25
N ASN A 201 17.20 -19.46 8.32
CA ASN A 201 17.82 -18.49 9.23
C ASN A 201 19.12 -19.04 9.82
N THR A 202 19.11 -20.31 10.25
CA THR A 202 20.31 -21.02 10.72
C THR A 202 21.40 -21.03 9.64
N LEU A 203 21.04 -21.41 8.41
CA LEU A 203 21.97 -21.42 7.27
C LEU A 203 22.47 -20.02 6.91
N PHE A 204 21.65 -18.98 7.06
CA PHE A 204 22.05 -17.60 6.83
C PHE A 204 23.16 -17.19 7.80
N TRP A 205 23.00 -17.42 9.11
CA TRP A 205 24.01 -17.07 10.11
C TRP A 205 25.31 -17.87 9.97
N TRP A 206 25.23 -19.10 9.49
CA TRP A 206 26.40 -19.92 9.18
C TRP A 206 26.99 -19.66 7.79
N SER A 207 26.33 -18.83 6.98
CA SER A 207 26.85 -18.48 5.66
C SER A 207 28.15 -17.69 5.78
N PRO A 208 29.04 -17.80 4.77
CA PRO A 208 30.21 -16.94 4.66
C PRO A 208 29.88 -15.48 4.87
N LEU A 209 30.75 -14.74 5.57
CA LEU A 209 30.62 -13.29 5.66
C LEU A 209 30.42 -12.70 4.26
N SER A 210 31.14 -13.19 3.25
CA SER A 210 31.07 -12.79 1.82
C SER A 210 29.66 -12.74 1.22
N SER A 211 28.73 -13.55 1.74
CA SER A 211 27.31 -13.60 1.33
C SER A 211 26.50 -12.38 1.73
N VAL A 212 27.02 -11.55 2.64
CA VAL A 212 26.43 -10.26 3.00
C VAL A 212 26.87 -9.17 2.00
N ARG A 213 26.13 -8.06 1.89
CA ARG A 213 26.61 -6.88 1.15
C ARG A 213 27.59 -6.03 1.97
N GLN A 214 28.47 -5.31 1.27
CA GLN A 214 29.50 -4.42 1.86
C GLN A 214 29.17 -2.93 1.71
N PHE A 215 28.17 -2.58 0.89
CA PHE A 215 27.81 -1.20 0.56
C PHE A 215 26.30 -1.02 0.67
N ALA A 216 25.82 0.22 0.83
CA ALA A 216 24.39 0.57 0.94
C ALA A 216 23.49 0.18 -0.26
N ARG A 217 24.01 -0.49 -1.31
CA ARG A 217 23.27 -0.86 -2.53
C ARG A 217 22.45 -2.14 -2.31
N SER A 218 21.20 -2.16 -2.81
CA SER A 218 20.38 -3.38 -2.76
C SER A 218 20.94 -4.46 -3.70
N PRO A 219 21.13 -5.70 -3.22
CA PRO A 219 21.57 -6.81 -4.06
C PRO A 219 20.46 -7.22 -5.06
N LYS A 220 20.82 -7.93 -6.14
CA LYS A 220 19.84 -8.44 -7.13
C LYS A 220 18.76 -9.31 -6.45
N THR A 221 19.15 -10.06 -5.43
CA THR A 221 18.26 -10.85 -4.57
C THR A 221 17.23 -10.01 -3.83
N ALA A 222 17.57 -8.81 -3.36
CA ALA A 222 16.62 -7.92 -2.70
C ALA A 222 15.57 -7.38 -3.67
N LYS A 223 15.94 -7.05 -4.91
CA LYS A 223 14.97 -6.69 -5.96
C LYS A 223 13.99 -7.83 -6.25
N ILE A 224 14.51 -9.05 -6.39
CA ILE A 224 13.66 -10.24 -6.59
C ILE A 224 12.75 -10.45 -5.36
N GLY A 225 13.29 -10.26 -4.15
CA GLY A 225 12.53 -10.32 -2.91
C GLY A 225 11.40 -9.30 -2.84
N PHE A 226 11.62 -8.07 -3.32
CA PHE A 226 10.56 -7.06 -3.45
C PHE A 226 9.42 -7.53 -4.36
N GLY A 227 9.73 -8.08 -5.54
CA GLY A 227 8.71 -8.62 -6.44
C GLY A 227 7.94 -9.78 -5.83
N ILE A 228 8.65 -10.79 -5.32
CA ILE A 228 8.03 -11.97 -4.66
C ILE A 228 7.13 -11.52 -3.51
N MET A 229 7.60 -10.62 -2.66
CA MET A 229 6.80 -10.10 -1.54
C MET A 229 5.62 -9.26 -2.00
N GLY A 230 5.72 -8.54 -3.12
CA GLY A 230 4.57 -7.84 -3.72
C GLY A 230 3.48 -8.80 -4.18
N VAL A 231 3.85 -9.91 -4.84
CA VAL A 231 2.92 -10.98 -5.22
C VAL A 231 2.30 -11.65 -3.99
N LEU A 232 3.11 -11.99 -2.99
CA LEU A 232 2.59 -12.62 -1.78
C LEU A 232 1.65 -11.67 -1.01
N THR A 233 1.98 -10.39 -0.94
CA THR A 233 1.14 -9.36 -0.30
C THR A 233 -0.20 -9.21 -1.03
N SER A 234 -0.20 -9.19 -2.37
CA SER A 234 -1.44 -9.10 -3.15
C SER A 234 -2.32 -10.36 -3.04
N LEU A 235 -1.70 -11.55 -2.93
CA LEU A 235 -2.42 -12.81 -2.67
C LEU A 235 -2.97 -12.89 -1.24
N VAL A 236 -2.22 -12.42 -0.23
CA VAL A 236 -2.71 -12.34 1.16
C VAL A 236 -3.91 -11.41 1.26
N GLY A 237 -3.83 -10.22 0.64
CA GLY A 237 -4.96 -9.28 0.63
C GLY A 237 -6.14 -9.77 -0.22
N LEU A 238 -5.91 -10.62 -1.23
CA LEU A 238 -6.99 -11.26 -1.99
C LEU A 238 -7.90 -12.06 -1.05
N VAL A 239 -7.35 -12.74 -0.04
CA VAL A 239 -8.17 -13.45 0.95
C VAL A 239 -9.11 -12.48 1.68
N ALA A 240 -8.62 -11.30 2.09
CA ALA A 240 -9.44 -10.27 2.76
C ALA A 240 -10.49 -9.64 1.82
N VAL A 241 -10.20 -9.52 0.53
CA VAL A 241 -11.14 -8.98 -0.47
C VAL A 241 -12.32 -9.92 -0.71
N PHE A 242 -12.06 -11.23 -0.79
CA PHE A 242 -13.10 -12.21 -1.13
C PHE A 242 -13.81 -12.80 0.09
N SER A 243 -13.17 -12.85 1.27
CA SER A 243 -13.72 -13.48 2.46
C SER A 243 -14.31 -12.48 3.45
N GLY A 244 -15.65 -12.34 3.46
CA GLY A 244 -16.40 -11.52 4.44
C GLY A 244 -17.14 -10.31 3.87
N PRO A 245 -16.52 -9.47 3.02
CA PRO A 245 -17.13 -8.24 2.48
C PRO A 245 -18.39 -8.43 1.62
N LEU A 246 -18.56 -9.59 0.98
CA LEU A 246 -19.63 -9.82 0.02
C LEU A 246 -20.94 -10.11 0.73
N ALA A 247 -21.98 -9.35 0.39
CA ALA A 247 -23.31 -9.47 0.96
C ALA A 247 -24.38 -9.01 -0.04
N GLU A 248 -25.65 -9.15 0.33
CA GLU A 248 -26.79 -8.76 -0.50
C GLU A 248 -27.57 -7.62 0.13
N VAL A 249 -27.84 -6.56 -0.64
CA VAL A 249 -28.66 -5.42 -0.25
C VAL A 249 -29.73 -5.22 -1.31
N SER A 250 -30.99 -5.30 -0.90
CA SER A 250 -32.15 -5.06 -1.78
C SER A 250 -32.13 -5.90 -3.08
N GLY A 251 -31.71 -7.17 -3.00
CA GLY A 251 -31.65 -8.08 -4.16
C GLY A 251 -30.38 -7.94 -5.01
N SER A 252 -29.43 -7.08 -4.64
CA SER A 252 -28.18 -6.85 -5.38
C SER A 252 -26.96 -7.17 -4.52
N GLN A 253 -25.95 -7.80 -5.11
CA GLN A 253 -24.68 -8.05 -4.42
C GLN A 253 -23.89 -6.76 -4.24
N VAL A 254 -23.37 -6.55 -3.05
CA VAL A 254 -22.51 -5.42 -2.66
C VAL A 254 -21.25 -5.91 -1.96
N TRP A 255 -20.21 -5.08 -2.00
CA TRP A 255 -18.97 -5.29 -1.28
C TRP A 255 -18.86 -4.23 -0.18
N TYR A 256 -18.80 -4.69 1.07
CA TYR A 256 -18.66 -3.86 2.26
C TYR A 256 -17.19 -3.58 2.59
N PRO A 257 -16.80 -2.33 2.87
CA PRO A 257 -15.48 -2.00 3.42
C PRO A 257 -15.15 -2.81 4.65
N TRP A 258 -13.87 -3.11 4.84
CA TRP A 258 -13.37 -3.90 5.96
C TRP A 258 -13.67 -3.31 7.33
N SER A 259 -13.88 -2.00 7.39
CA SER A 259 -14.30 -1.20 8.54
C SER A 259 -15.79 -1.32 8.87
N THR A 260 -16.61 -2.02 8.07
CA THR A 260 -18.05 -2.15 8.30
C THR A 260 -18.33 -2.95 9.57
N MET A 261 -19.04 -2.34 10.52
CA MET A 261 -19.43 -2.94 11.78
C MET A 261 -20.77 -3.65 11.66
N VAL A 262 -20.83 -4.91 12.09
CA VAL A 262 -22.08 -5.70 12.22
C VAL A 262 -22.69 -5.49 13.62
N SER A 263 -21.83 -5.31 14.63
CA SER A 263 -22.20 -4.91 15.99
C SER A 263 -21.08 -4.05 16.57
N GLU A 264 -21.25 -3.51 17.79
CA GLU A 264 -20.27 -2.65 18.46
C GLU A 264 -18.85 -3.26 18.57
N THR A 265 -18.73 -4.58 18.50
CA THR A 265 -17.43 -5.27 18.68
C THR A 265 -17.08 -6.24 17.54
N ILE A 266 -17.95 -6.36 16.53
CA ILE A 266 -17.78 -7.32 15.44
C ILE A 266 -17.83 -6.56 14.12
N VAL A 267 -16.75 -6.67 13.35
CA VAL A 267 -16.66 -6.22 11.96
C VAL A 267 -17.09 -7.32 10.99
N GLN A 268 -17.65 -6.91 9.85
CA GLN A 268 -18.07 -7.78 8.76
C GLN A 268 -16.91 -8.64 8.25
N THR A 269 -15.74 -8.03 8.07
CA THR A 269 -14.52 -8.70 7.63
C THR A 269 -13.62 -8.94 8.84
N SER A 270 -13.17 -10.18 9.04
CA SER A 270 -12.29 -10.50 10.18
C SER A 270 -11.04 -9.60 10.19
N PRO A 271 -10.75 -8.88 11.31
CA PRO A 271 -9.56 -8.04 11.43
C PRO A 271 -8.26 -8.80 11.20
N ALA A 272 -8.24 -10.12 11.47
CA ALA A 272 -7.08 -10.97 11.25
C ALA A 272 -6.68 -11.04 9.76
N LEU A 273 -7.63 -10.95 8.83
CA LEU A 273 -7.34 -10.95 7.38
C LEU A 273 -6.68 -9.63 6.96
N VAL A 274 -7.16 -8.50 7.47
CA VAL A 274 -6.58 -7.18 7.21
C VAL A 274 -5.22 -7.05 7.89
N PHE A 275 -5.09 -7.56 9.11
CA PHE A 275 -3.82 -7.66 9.83
C PHE A 275 -2.78 -8.46 9.04
N ALA A 276 -3.19 -9.59 8.44
CA ALA A 276 -2.31 -10.40 7.60
C ALA A 276 -1.79 -9.59 6.40
N PHE A 277 -2.67 -8.89 5.70
CA PHE A 277 -2.31 -8.01 4.59
C PHE A 277 -1.31 -6.94 5.04
N LEU A 278 -1.61 -6.20 6.10
CA LEU A 278 -0.77 -5.12 6.61
C LEU A 278 0.60 -5.61 7.09
N ALA A 279 0.66 -6.77 7.75
CA ALA A 279 1.91 -7.40 8.15
C ALA A 279 2.78 -7.78 6.93
N SER A 280 2.18 -8.34 5.87
CA SER A 280 2.89 -8.62 4.63
C SER A 280 3.33 -7.35 3.89
N ALA A 281 2.47 -6.33 3.88
CA ALA A 281 2.73 -5.03 3.25
C ALA A 281 3.88 -4.28 3.94
N LEU A 282 4.01 -4.37 5.26
CA LEU A 282 5.14 -3.77 5.99
C LEU A 282 6.48 -4.33 5.49
N THR A 283 6.62 -5.65 5.34
CA THR A 283 7.82 -6.24 4.77
C THR A 283 8.00 -5.83 3.32
N TRP A 284 6.95 -5.88 2.50
CA TRP A 284 7.02 -5.50 1.10
C TRP A 284 7.52 -4.05 0.89
N VAL A 285 6.94 -3.09 1.61
CA VAL A 285 7.38 -1.68 1.63
C VAL A 285 8.83 -1.56 2.08
N MET A 286 9.23 -2.31 3.11
CA MET A 286 10.61 -2.28 3.60
C MET A 286 11.62 -2.91 2.63
N LEU A 287 11.17 -3.79 1.75
CA LEU A 287 11.99 -4.35 0.65
C LEU A 287 12.00 -3.50 -0.60
N ALA A 288 11.17 -2.45 -0.68
CA ALA A 288 11.20 -1.52 -1.80
C ALA A 288 12.66 -1.08 -2.04
N PRO A 289 13.19 -1.33 -3.26
CA PRO A 289 14.62 -1.37 -3.50
C PRO A 289 15.25 0.01 -3.28
N ARG A 290 16.39 0.02 -2.56
CA ARG A 290 17.32 1.16 -2.48
C ARG A 290 18.39 0.96 -3.55
N LEU A 291 18.36 1.69 -4.66
CA LEU A 291 19.27 1.54 -5.78
C LEU A 291 19.98 2.85 -6.14
N GLY A 292 21.23 2.93 -5.67
CA GLY A 292 22.30 3.54 -6.48
C GLY A 292 22.60 2.65 -7.68
N ALA A 293 22.48 3.21 -8.88
CA ALA A 293 22.55 2.54 -10.18
C ALA A 293 23.82 1.67 -10.38
N ARG A 294 23.70 0.59 -11.16
CA ARG A 294 24.85 -0.17 -11.70
C ARG A 294 25.24 0.32 -13.11
N GLU A 295 24.42 1.13 -13.75
CA GLU A 295 24.65 1.65 -15.09
C GLU A 295 24.17 3.11 -15.08
N LEU A 296 25.11 4.04 -15.20
CA LEU A 296 24.82 5.45 -15.39
C LEU A 296 24.83 5.75 -16.89
N GLU A 297 23.72 6.26 -17.40
CA GLU A 297 23.63 7.60 -18.04
C GLU A 297 22.40 8.29 -17.39
N ILE A 298 22.58 9.16 -16.38
CA ILE A 298 22.77 10.63 -16.46
C ILE A 298 21.53 11.27 -17.13
N ALA A 299 20.47 11.77 -16.49
CA ALA A 299 20.34 12.36 -15.16
C ALA A 299 18.91 12.21 -14.56
N ALA A 300 17.99 11.47 -15.18
CA ALA A 300 16.57 11.43 -14.74
C ALA A 300 15.94 10.04 -14.58
N ILE A 301 16.56 8.96 -15.10
CA ILE A 301 16.01 7.59 -15.01
C ILE A 301 16.53 6.83 -13.75
N GLY A 302 17.29 7.50 -12.89
CA GLY A 302 18.08 6.87 -11.82
C GLY A 302 17.68 7.27 -10.40
N LYS A 303 16.39 7.29 -10.07
CA LYS A 303 15.94 7.44 -8.67
C LYS A 303 15.05 6.25 -8.27
N ASP A 304 15.25 5.80 -7.03
CA ASP A 304 14.54 4.68 -6.41
C ASP A 304 13.03 4.79 -6.63
N VAL A 305 12.35 3.66 -6.91
CA VAL A 305 10.88 3.61 -6.96
C VAL A 305 10.27 4.20 -5.68
N ILE A 306 10.94 4.03 -4.52
CA ILE A 306 10.50 4.57 -3.23
C ILE A 306 11.69 5.16 -2.45
N GLN A 307 11.74 6.48 -2.35
CA GLN A 307 12.74 7.19 -1.55
C GLN A 307 12.56 6.96 -0.03
N SER A 308 13.56 7.33 0.77
CA SER A 308 13.57 7.11 2.23
C SER A 308 12.40 7.75 2.98
N GLY A 309 11.92 8.93 2.54
CA GLY A 309 10.76 9.61 3.11
C GLY A 309 9.45 8.83 2.91
N PRO A 310 8.99 8.63 1.65
CA PRO A 310 7.79 7.84 1.35
C PRO A 310 7.83 6.43 1.94
N LYS A 311 9.00 5.77 1.92
CA LYS A 311 9.20 4.44 2.52
C LYS A 311 8.93 4.43 4.02
N GLY A 312 9.50 5.40 4.75
CA GLY A 312 9.30 5.54 6.20
C GLY A 312 7.84 5.80 6.56
N PHE A 313 7.17 6.67 5.79
CA PHE A 313 5.75 6.96 6.01
C PHE A 313 4.84 5.76 5.72
N LEU A 314 5.07 5.04 4.62
CA LEU A 314 4.35 3.79 4.32
C LEU A 314 4.55 2.71 5.40
N ALA A 315 5.78 2.55 5.89
CA ALA A 315 6.07 1.62 6.98
C ALA A 315 5.38 2.04 8.29
N PHE A 316 5.33 3.35 8.58
CA PHE A 316 4.58 3.90 9.71
C PHE A 316 3.08 3.61 9.59
N LEU A 317 2.47 3.87 8.43
CA LEU A 317 1.07 3.56 8.17
C LEU A 317 0.79 2.07 8.38
N ALA A 318 1.62 1.18 7.80
CA ALA A 318 1.47 -0.26 7.98
C ALA A 318 1.57 -0.67 9.46
N ALA A 319 2.52 -0.11 10.22
CA ALA A 319 2.66 -0.38 11.66
C ALA A 319 1.43 0.09 12.46
N VAL A 320 0.93 1.29 12.20
CA VAL A 320 -0.31 1.80 12.83
C VAL A 320 -1.51 0.93 12.46
N GLY A 321 -1.59 0.47 11.21
CA GLY A 321 -2.65 -0.44 10.78
C GLY A 321 -2.58 -1.82 11.44
N ILE A 322 -1.38 -2.39 11.58
CA ILE A 322 -1.18 -3.66 12.31
C ILE A 322 -1.65 -3.49 13.76
N PHE A 323 -1.30 -2.37 14.40
CA PHE A 323 -1.77 -2.06 15.74
C PHE A 323 -3.29 -1.92 15.80
N ALA A 324 -3.88 -1.10 14.93
CA ALA A 324 -5.33 -0.90 14.89
C ALA A 324 -6.07 -2.23 14.65
N ALA A 325 -5.66 -3.02 13.66
CA ALA A 325 -6.25 -4.33 13.38
C ALA A 325 -6.06 -5.33 14.52
N GLY A 326 -4.94 -5.25 15.26
CA GLY A 326 -4.71 -5.96 16.52
C GLY A 326 -5.76 -5.65 17.59
N GLN A 327 -6.12 -4.38 17.71
CA GLN A 327 -7.01 -3.89 18.76
C GLN A 327 -8.50 -3.99 18.43
N VAL A 328 -8.90 -4.09 17.15
CA VAL A 328 -10.32 -4.23 16.78
C VAL A 328 -10.90 -5.52 17.39
N GLY A 329 -11.96 -5.36 18.18
CA GLY A 329 -12.64 -6.46 18.87
C GLY A 329 -12.22 -6.69 20.33
N THR A 330 -11.24 -5.94 20.86
CA THR A 330 -10.75 -6.06 22.24
C THR A 330 -11.62 -5.35 23.30
N ARG A 331 -12.75 -4.75 22.90
CA ARG A 331 -13.72 -4.03 23.77
C ARG A 331 -13.17 -2.80 24.51
N ILE A 332 -12.15 -2.12 23.96
CA ILE A 332 -11.69 -0.81 24.48
C ILE A 332 -12.82 0.23 24.33
N PRO A 333 -13.38 0.79 25.42
CA PRO A 333 -14.57 1.64 25.38
C PRO A 333 -14.43 2.89 24.51
N ASP A 334 -13.27 3.57 24.57
CA ASP A 334 -13.03 4.83 23.85
C ASP A 334 -12.63 4.63 22.37
N ALA A 335 -12.50 3.38 21.93
CA ALA A 335 -12.00 3.03 20.61
C ALA A 335 -13.07 2.40 19.70
N ILE A 336 -14.29 2.20 20.24
CA ILE A 336 -15.45 1.67 19.54
C ILE A 336 -15.86 2.67 18.44
N GLY A 337 -15.86 2.23 17.18
CA GLY A 337 -16.21 3.05 16.03
C GLY A 337 -15.03 3.73 15.33
N VAL A 338 -13.95 4.10 16.05
CA VAL A 338 -12.77 4.78 15.45
C VAL A 338 -11.75 3.79 14.90
N LEU A 339 -11.33 2.79 15.71
CA LEU A 339 -10.33 1.81 15.27
C LEU A 339 -10.74 1.00 14.02
N PRO A 340 -12.01 0.58 13.87
CA PRO A 340 -12.45 -0.11 12.67
C PRO A 340 -12.22 0.68 11.39
N GLN A 341 -12.35 2.02 11.40
CA GLN A 341 -12.15 2.85 10.19
C GLN A 341 -10.74 2.65 9.59
N PHE A 342 -9.72 2.47 10.43
CA PHE A 342 -8.35 2.22 9.98
C PHE A 342 -8.19 0.91 9.22
N LEU A 343 -9.11 -0.06 9.38
CA LEU A 343 -9.09 -1.31 8.62
C LEU A 343 -9.30 -1.10 7.13
N SER A 344 -10.02 -0.07 6.68
CA SER A 344 -10.15 0.25 5.25
C SER A 344 -9.19 1.35 4.83
N ILE A 345 -9.03 2.38 5.67
CA ILE A 345 -8.26 3.58 5.36
C ILE A 345 -6.77 3.27 5.17
N ILE A 346 -6.15 2.54 6.10
CA ILE A 346 -4.70 2.32 6.06
C ILE A 346 -4.28 1.39 4.92
N PRO A 347 -4.92 0.22 4.69
CA PRO A 347 -4.63 -0.58 3.51
C PRO A 347 -4.84 0.18 2.21
N GLY A 348 -5.95 0.92 2.08
CA GLY A 348 -6.23 1.72 0.89
C GLY A 348 -5.17 2.80 0.67
N ALA A 349 -4.79 3.52 1.73
CA ALA A 349 -3.71 4.50 1.75
C ALA A 349 -2.38 3.93 1.24
N ILE A 350 -1.98 2.76 1.75
CA ILE A 350 -0.74 2.09 1.33
C ILE A 350 -0.79 1.75 -0.17
N LEU A 351 -1.90 1.19 -0.65
CA LEU A 351 -2.07 0.82 -2.05
C LEU A 351 -2.08 2.03 -2.99
N ILE A 352 -2.69 3.15 -2.58
CA ILE A 352 -2.72 4.38 -3.37
C ILE A 352 -1.33 5.02 -3.44
N LEU A 353 -0.62 5.09 -2.31
CA LEU A 353 0.74 5.64 -2.27
C LEU A 353 1.73 4.77 -3.04
N MET A 354 1.70 3.45 -2.83
CA MET A 354 2.52 2.51 -3.59
C MET A 354 2.18 2.58 -5.08
N GLY A 355 0.90 2.59 -5.46
CA GLY A 355 0.45 2.73 -6.84
C GLY A 355 0.91 4.03 -7.47
N GLY A 356 0.83 5.14 -6.73
CA GLY A 356 1.34 6.45 -7.13
C GLY A 356 2.85 6.47 -7.33
N LEU A 357 3.62 5.73 -6.51
CA LEU A 357 5.06 5.58 -6.67
C LEU A 357 5.44 4.74 -7.89
N TYR A 358 4.67 3.69 -8.21
CA TYR A 358 4.85 2.97 -9.48
C TYR A 358 4.56 3.89 -10.68
N ILE A 359 3.45 4.64 -10.65
CA ILE A 359 3.07 5.57 -11.74
C ILE A 359 4.10 6.69 -11.87
N SER A 360 4.58 7.27 -10.76
CA SER A 360 5.62 8.31 -10.78
C SER A 360 6.87 7.81 -11.48
N HIS A 361 7.23 6.54 -11.30
CA HIS A 361 8.34 5.90 -12.01
C HIS A 361 7.93 5.28 -13.35
N THR A 362 6.85 5.80 -13.96
CA THR A 362 6.33 5.45 -15.30
C THR A 362 5.77 4.04 -15.48
N ASP A 363 5.57 3.29 -14.40
CA ASP A 363 4.91 1.98 -14.40
C ASP A 363 3.41 2.09 -14.11
N VAL A 364 2.71 2.41 -15.19
CA VAL A 364 1.28 2.67 -15.15
C VAL A 364 0.47 1.38 -15.06
N VAL A 365 0.95 0.32 -15.71
CA VAL A 365 0.32 -1.01 -15.73
C VAL A 365 0.24 -1.57 -14.31
N THR A 366 1.28 -1.42 -13.49
CA THR A 366 1.26 -1.91 -12.11
C THR A 366 0.58 -0.93 -11.16
N GLY A 367 0.89 0.36 -11.27
CA GLY A 367 0.45 1.34 -10.29
C GLY A 367 -1.04 1.69 -10.39
N THR A 368 -1.64 1.67 -11.58
CA THR A 368 -3.06 2.04 -11.76
C THR A 368 -4.01 1.03 -11.10
N PRO A 369 -3.93 -0.29 -11.35
CA PRO A 369 -4.77 -1.26 -10.65
C PRO A 369 -4.62 -1.21 -9.13
N MET A 370 -3.40 -0.94 -8.65
CA MET A 370 -3.11 -0.83 -7.22
C MET A 370 -3.79 0.40 -6.60
N ALA A 371 -3.66 1.57 -7.22
CA ALA A 371 -4.32 2.78 -6.76
C ALA A 371 -5.84 2.67 -6.79
N LEU A 372 -6.40 2.11 -7.86
CA LEU A 372 -7.86 1.85 -7.97
C LEU A 372 -8.35 0.88 -6.89
N SER A 373 -7.59 -0.19 -6.62
CA SER A 373 -7.92 -1.14 -5.55
C SER A 373 -7.99 -0.45 -4.18
N GLY A 374 -7.03 0.44 -3.89
CA GLY A 374 -7.04 1.21 -2.66
C GLY A 374 -8.23 2.16 -2.54
N ILE A 375 -8.61 2.84 -3.64
CA ILE A 375 -9.78 3.73 -3.66
C ILE A 375 -11.06 2.95 -3.36
N PHE A 376 -11.30 1.84 -4.07
CA PHE A 376 -12.57 1.11 -3.93
C PHE A 376 -12.72 0.40 -2.58
N ILE A 377 -11.63 -0.01 -1.93
CA ILE A 377 -11.68 -0.57 -0.57
C ILE A 377 -12.04 0.51 0.48
N MET A 378 -11.70 1.77 0.21
CA MET A 378 -12.05 2.90 1.08
C MET A 378 -13.46 3.46 0.85
N THR A 379 -14.17 3.02 -0.20
CA THR A 379 -15.49 3.52 -0.56
C THR A 379 -16.58 3.00 0.38
N HIS A 380 -17.19 3.90 1.15
CA HIS A 380 -18.28 3.61 2.07
C HIS A 380 -19.66 4.08 1.56
N PRO A 381 -20.79 3.50 2.06
CA PRO A 381 -20.88 2.35 2.97
C PRO A 381 -20.69 0.99 2.29
N TYR A 382 -20.82 0.92 0.96
CA TYR A 382 -20.53 -0.26 0.15
C TYR A 382 -20.31 0.13 -1.32
N VAL A 383 -19.69 -0.75 -2.08
CA VAL A 383 -19.42 -0.56 -3.51
C VAL A 383 -19.88 -1.78 -4.30
N LEU A 384 -20.14 -1.62 -5.61
CA LEU A 384 -20.42 -2.78 -6.46
C LEU A 384 -19.22 -3.73 -6.48
N PRO A 385 -19.41 -5.06 -6.28
CA PRO A 385 -18.30 -5.98 -6.07
C PRO A 385 -17.26 -5.98 -7.18
N TRP A 386 -17.71 -5.98 -8.43
CA TRP A 386 -16.81 -6.04 -9.59
C TRP A 386 -15.84 -4.85 -9.67
N LEU A 387 -16.17 -3.70 -9.08
CA LEU A 387 -15.27 -2.54 -9.00
C LEU A 387 -14.12 -2.74 -8.00
N VAL A 388 -14.26 -3.65 -7.03
CA VAL A 388 -13.15 -4.05 -6.15
C VAL A 388 -12.41 -5.24 -6.75
N LEU A 389 -13.16 -6.26 -7.20
CA LEU A 389 -12.60 -7.53 -7.64
C LEU A 389 -11.74 -7.39 -8.90
N ILE A 390 -12.17 -6.57 -9.88
CA ILE A 390 -11.44 -6.42 -11.15
C ILE A 390 -10.10 -5.70 -10.94
N PRO A 391 -10.02 -4.51 -10.32
CA PRO A 391 -8.75 -3.86 -10.04
C PRO A 391 -7.81 -4.71 -9.18
N TRP A 392 -8.35 -5.45 -8.20
CA TRP A 392 -7.52 -6.33 -7.37
C TRP A 392 -6.93 -7.50 -8.18
N THR A 393 -7.72 -8.09 -9.08
CA THR A 393 -7.25 -9.16 -9.97
C THR A 393 -6.13 -8.65 -10.87
N PHE A 394 -6.29 -7.45 -11.44
CA PHE A 394 -5.23 -6.82 -12.21
C PHE A 394 -4.00 -6.50 -11.36
N PHE A 395 -4.16 -6.03 -10.11
CA PHE A 395 -3.05 -5.82 -9.18
C PHE A 395 -2.25 -7.10 -8.94
N VAL A 396 -2.90 -8.26 -8.76
CA VAL A 396 -2.19 -9.55 -8.64
C VAL A 396 -1.42 -9.88 -9.91
N ILE A 397 -2.09 -9.82 -11.07
CA ILE A 397 -1.47 -10.17 -12.37
C ILE A 397 -0.26 -9.28 -12.65
N THR A 398 -0.39 -7.96 -12.45
CA THR A 398 0.69 -7.02 -12.76
C THR A 398 1.86 -7.13 -11.79
N GLN A 399 1.63 -7.45 -10.52
CA GLN A 399 2.71 -7.78 -9.58
C GLN A 399 3.49 -9.05 -10.00
N VAL A 400 2.80 -10.06 -10.53
CA VAL A 400 3.47 -11.26 -11.09
C VAL A 400 4.35 -10.86 -12.27
N LEU A 401 3.82 -10.02 -13.18
CA LEU A 401 4.59 -9.52 -14.32
C LEU A 401 5.82 -8.70 -13.89
N VAL A 402 5.69 -7.80 -12.91
CA VAL A 402 6.82 -7.04 -12.35
C VAL A 402 7.87 -7.98 -11.75
N THR A 403 7.45 -9.04 -11.08
CA THR A 403 8.38 -10.02 -10.50
C THR A 403 9.17 -10.76 -11.57
N ILE A 404 8.48 -11.20 -12.63
CA ILE A 404 9.11 -11.83 -13.80
C ILE A 404 10.08 -10.86 -14.46
N GLU A 405 9.66 -9.61 -14.68
CA GLU A 405 10.49 -8.57 -15.28
C GLU A 405 11.73 -8.25 -14.43
N THR A 406 11.56 -8.18 -13.11
CA THR A 406 12.67 -7.99 -12.16
C THR A 406 13.67 -9.13 -12.23
N HIS A 407 13.20 -10.36 -12.43
CA HIS A 407 14.06 -11.51 -12.58
C HIS A 407 14.84 -11.49 -13.91
N VAL A 408 14.14 -11.22 -15.01
CA VAL A 408 14.67 -11.28 -16.38
C VAL A 408 15.54 -10.07 -16.70
N ARG A 409 15.04 -8.85 -16.49
CA ARG A 409 15.69 -7.59 -16.89
C ARG A 409 16.38 -6.85 -15.75
N GLY A 410 16.10 -7.21 -14.49
CA GLY A 410 16.75 -6.59 -13.32
C GLY A 410 16.19 -5.21 -12.93
N VAL A 411 15.07 -4.80 -13.54
CA VAL A 411 14.30 -3.57 -13.24
C VAL A 411 13.01 -3.91 -12.52
N THR A 412 12.57 -3.04 -11.61
CA THR A 412 11.38 -3.29 -10.76
C THR A 412 10.13 -2.55 -11.23
N TYR A 413 10.16 -2.01 -12.46
CA TYR A 413 9.10 -1.20 -13.04
C TYR A 413 9.11 -1.34 -14.56
N PHE A 414 7.96 -1.10 -15.19
CA PHE A 414 7.85 -0.96 -16.64
C PHE A 414 7.97 0.51 -17.06
N SER A 415 8.85 0.85 -18.00
CA SER A 415 8.91 2.21 -18.54
C SER A 415 7.87 2.39 -19.64
N GLN A 416 6.79 3.14 -19.37
CA GLN A 416 5.65 3.30 -20.28
C GLN A 416 5.17 4.77 -20.42
N PRO A 417 6.02 5.69 -20.89
CA PRO A 417 5.68 7.12 -20.98
C PRO A 417 4.48 7.41 -21.89
N VAL A 418 4.32 6.68 -23.01
CA VAL A 418 3.15 6.81 -23.89
C VAL A 418 1.86 6.50 -23.13
N LEU A 419 1.84 5.43 -22.34
CA LEU A 419 0.65 4.99 -21.63
C LEU A 419 0.25 5.99 -20.54
N ASN A 420 1.23 6.64 -19.89
CA ASN A 420 0.99 7.76 -18.98
C ASN A 420 0.22 8.90 -19.66
N VAL A 421 0.63 9.30 -20.87
CA VAL A 421 -0.05 10.36 -21.65
C VAL A 421 -1.46 9.95 -22.04
N VAL A 422 -1.60 8.76 -22.63
CA VAL A 422 -2.90 8.29 -23.13
C VAL A 422 -3.89 8.13 -21.99
N LEU A 423 -3.47 7.50 -20.88
CA LEU A 423 -4.36 7.32 -19.73
C LEU A 423 -4.65 8.63 -18.99
N SER A 424 -3.71 9.59 -18.93
CA SER A 424 -4.00 10.89 -18.31
C SER A 424 -5.07 11.65 -19.11
N ILE A 425 -4.98 11.62 -20.45
CA ILE A 425 -5.99 12.18 -21.35
C ILE A 425 -7.33 11.46 -21.16
N ILE A 426 -7.34 10.12 -21.13
CA ILE A 426 -8.56 9.34 -20.90
C ILE A 426 -9.18 9.65 -19.54
N ALA A 427 -8.38 9.81 -18.49
CA ALA A 427 -8.87 10.14 -17.15
C ALA A 427 -9.48 11.56 -17.10
N SER A 428 -8.83 12.55 -17.73
CA SER A 428 -9.40 13.91 -17.88
C SER A 428 -10.68 13.92 -18.72
N LEU A 429 -10.72 13.19 -19.84
CA LEU A 429 -11.93 13.05 -20.66
C LEU A 429 -13.05 12.35 -19.88
N ALA A 430 -12.74 11.29 -19.14
CA ALA A 430 -13.72 10.60 -18.29
C ALA A 430 -14.28 11.55 -17.23
N PHE A 431 -13.44 12.39 -16.60
CA PHE A 431 -13.89 13.42 -15.67
C PHE A 431 -14.81 14.44 -16.35
N ILE A 432 -14.44 14.94 -17.54
CA ILE A 432 -15.27 15.86 -18.35
C ILE A 432 -16.63 15.22 -18.66
N LEU A 433 -16.64 13.96 -19.11
CA LEU A 433 -17.86 13.25 -19.49
C LEU A 433 -18.76 12.99 -18.27
N VAL A 434 -18.15 12.64 -17.13
CA VAL A 434 -18.82 12.53 -15.84
C VAL A 434 -19.39 13.88 -15.43
N LEU A 435 -18.69 15.00 -15.67
CA LEU A 435 -19.10 16.39 -15.44
C LEU A 435 -19.92 17.03 -16.59
N LEU A 436 -20.24 16.31 -17.66
CA LEU A 436 -21.21 16.73 -18.68
C LEU A 436 -22.51 15.92 -18.63
N GLY A 437 -22.55 14.90 -17.79
CA GLY A 437 -23.74 14.12 -17.52
C GLY A 437 -23.92 13.06 -18.59
N MET A 438 -22.82 12.40 -19.01
CA MET A 438 -22.84 11.26 -19.93
C MET A 438 -23.92 10.20 -19.61
N PHE A 439 -24.40 10.17 -18.37
CA PHE A 439 -25.41 9.25 -17.89
C PHE A 439 -26.85 9.83 -17.82
N GLY A 440 -27.14 11.04 -18.31
CA GLY A 440 -28.52 11.56 -18.40
C GLY A 440 -28.70 12.96 -19.01
N SER A 441 -29.92 13.28 -19.48
CA SER A 441 -30.27 14.57 -20.11
C SER A 441 -30.87 15.59 -19.12
N GLY A 442 -30.23 16.75 -18.91
CA GLY A 442 -30.74 17.82 -18.04
C GLY A 442 -29.91 19.11 -18.01
N PRO A 443 -30.45 20.23 -17.48
CA PRO A 443 -29.73 21.50 -17.44
C PRO A 443 -28.57 21.48 -16.43
N PRO A 444 -27.40 22.10 -16.76
CA PRO A 444 -26.17 22.08 -15.94
C PRO A 444 -26.30 22.65 -14.51
N ALA A 445 -27.35 23.42 -14.21
CA ALA A 445 -27.47 24.24 -13.01
C ALA A 445 -27.97 23.54 -11.72
N LEU A 446 -28.30 22.24 -11.79
CA LEU A 446 -28.92 21.47 -10.69
C LEU A 446 -28.05 20.30 -10.19
N TRP A 447 -26.74 20.41 -10.35
CA TRP A 447 -25.83 19.29 -10.21
C TRP A 447 -24.86 19.54 -9.05
N PRO A 448 -24.68 18.61 -8.08
CA PRO A 448 -24.75 17.12 -8.08
C PRO A 448 -25.98 16.49 -7.42
N ALA A 449 -26.73 17.26 -6.63
CA ALA A 449 -27.67 16.75 -5.64
C ALA A 449 -29.00 16.20 -6.21
N ASN A 450 -29.39 16.53 -7.45
CA ASN A 450 -30.68 16.09 -8.02
C ASN A 450 -30.56 15.08 -9.18
N ARG A 451 -29.37 14.87 -9.75
CA ARG A 451 -29.19 14.09 -10.98
C ARG A 451 -28.34 12.82 -10.82
N TRP A 452 -27.27 12.85 -10.01
CA TRP A 452 -26.52 11.62 -9.68
C TRP A 452 -27.40 10.54 -9.04
N PHE A 453 -28.49 10.95 -8.39
CA PHE A 453 -29.41 10.05 -7.67
C PHE A 453 -30.67 9.68 -8.43
N ASN A 454 -30.88 10.19 -9.65
CA ASN A 454 -32.04 9.83 -10.47
C ASN A 454 -31.65 9.02 -11.71
N VAL A 455 -30.37 8.65 -11.82
CA VAL A 455 -29.82 7.91 -12.94
C VAL A 455 -29.39 6.54 -12.44
N ALA A 456 -30.05 5.49 -12.92
CA ALA A 456 -29.53 4.14 -12.85
C ALA A 456 -28.45 4.00 -13.93
N LEU A 457 -27.19 3.90 -13.51
CA LEU A 457 -26.05 3.73 -14.41
C LEU A 457 -25.87 2.28 -14.82
N PHE A 458 -26.24 1.36 -13.92
CA PHE A 458 -26.26 -0.07 -14.14
C PHE A 458 -27.71 -0.57 -14.13
N ASP A 459 -28.10 -1.18 -15.24
CA ASP A 459 -29.41 -1.81 -15.37
C ASP A 459 -29.58 -2.91 -14.33
N ASN A 460 -30.80 -3.04 -13.78
CA ASN A 460 -31.19 -4.02 -12.77
C ASN A 460 -30.54 -3.86 -11.37
N ILE A 461 -29.83 -2.76 -11.10
CA ILE A 461 -29.34 -2.44 -9.76
C ILE A 461 -30.14 -1.26 -9.19
N PRO A 462 -30.76 -1.37 -8.00
CA PRO A 462 -31.48 -0.26 -7.39
C PRO A 462 -30.58 0.97 -7.24
N ILE A 463 -31.14 2.15 -7.52
CA ILE A 463 -30.41 3.43 -7.42
C ILE A 463 -29.74 3.60 -6.05
N SER A 464 -30.43 3.22 -4.97
CA SER A 464 -29.92 3.27 -3.60
C SER A 464 -28.68 2.38 -3.37
N VAL A 465 -28.49 1.34 -4.18
CA VAL A 465 -27.35 0.41 -4.10
C VAL A 465 -26.16 0.92 -4.91
N GLN A 466 -26.39 1.46 -6.10
CA GLN A 466 -25.30 1.99 -6.95
C GLN A 466 -24.86 3.42 -6.58
N THR A 467 -25.66 4.16 -5.81
CA THR A 467 -25.39 5.55 -5.44
C THR A 467 -24.00 5.79 -4.81
N PRO A 468 -23.58 5.06 -3.75
CA PRO A 468 -22.26 5.31 -3.15
C PRO A 468 -21.10 5.08 -4.13
N THR A 469 -21.28 4.12 -5.03
CA THR A 469 -20.33 3.82 -6.10
C THR A 469 -20.23 4.97 -7.09
N ILE A 470 -21.37 5.49 -7.54
CA ILE A 470 -21.44 6.60 -8.52
C ILE A 470 -20.80 7.87 -7.95
N LEU A 471 -21.01 8.16 -6.66
CA LEU A 471 -20.44 9.34 -5.99
C LEU A 471 -18.91 9.36 -5.98
N VAL A 472 -18.25 8.20 -5.97
CA VAL A 472 -16.79 8.11 -5.95
C VAL A 472 -16.17 8.23 -7.35
N LEU A 473 -16.91 7.99 -8.44
CA LEU A 473 -16.37 8.02 -9.81
C LEU A 473 -15.72 9.37 -10.20
N PRO A 474 -16.31 10.55 -9.93
CA PRO A 474 -15.66 11.83 -10.22
C PRO A 474 -14.37 12.05 -9.40
N ILE A 475 -14.35 11.56 -8.16
CA ILE A 475 -13.16 11.65 -7.30
C ILE A 475 -12.07 10.72 -7.84
N LEU A 476 -12.44 9.51 -8.24
CA LEU A 476 -11.54 8.52 -8.81
C LEU A 476 -10.90 8.99 -10.12
N THR A 477 -11.66 9.61 -11.03
CA THR A 477 -11.11 10.12 -12.29
C THR A 477 -10.10 11.25 -12.04
N LEU A 478 -10.38 12.15 -11.10
CA LEU A 478 -9.42 13.20 -10.69
C LEU A 478 -8.16 12.63 -10.03
N LEU A 479 -8.31 11.66 -9.11
CA LEU A 479 -7.19 10.99 -8.47
C LEU A 479 -6.31 10.27 -9.49
N ALA A 480 -6.92 9.47 -10.36
CA ALA A 480 -6.21 8.77 -11.44
C ALA A 480 -5.48 9.75 -12.35
N ARG A 481 -6.16 10.82 -12.78
CA ARG A 481 -5.58 11.88 -13.60
C ARG A 481 -4.36 12.51 -12.91
N ASN A 482 -4.44 12.86 -11.63
CA ASN A 482 -3.32 13.46 -10.90
C ASN A 482 -2.13 12.50 -10.75
N LEU A 483 -2.39 11.23 -10.45
CA LEU A 483 -1.33 10.22 -10.36
C LEU A 483 -0.62 10.05 -11.71
N LEU A 484 -1.38 9.95 -12.81
CA LEU A 484 -0.87 9.81 -14.17
C LEU A 484 -0.06 11.03 -14.64
N LEU A 485 -0.53 12.25 -14.33
CA LEU A 485 0.23 13.47 -14.58
C LEU A 485 1.50 13.55 -13.72
N GLY A 486 1.47 13.03 -12.49
CA GLY A 486 2.67 12.84 -11.66
C GLY A 486 3.69 11.94 -12.34
N GLY A 487 3.24 10.82 -12.92
CA GLY A 487 4.06 9.92 -13.74
C GLY A 487 4.65 10.59 -14.98
N TYR A 488 3.84 11.36 -15.71
CA TYR A 488 4.30 12.12 -16.85
C TYR A 488 5.38 13.15 -16.47
N ALA A 489 5.12 13.95 -15.43
CA ALA A 489 6.03 14.99 -14.95
C ALA A 489 7.36 14.41 -14.47
N HIS A 490 7.33 13.29 -13.75
CA HIS A 490 8.54 12.62 -13.29
C HIS A 490 9.36 12.04 -14.45
N GLY A 491 8.71 11.42 -15.45
CA GLY A 491 9.40 10.93 -16.66
C GLY A 491 10.15 12.01 -17.44
N ARG A 492 9.81 13.29 -17.24
CA ARG A 492 10.49 14.47 -17.79
C ARG A 492 11.45 15.16 -16.82
N GLY A 493 11.54 14.71 -15.57
CA GLY A 493 12.38 15.32 -14.54
C GLY A 493 11.81 16.62 -13.95
N TYR A 494 10.52 16.92 -14.13
CA TYR A 494 9.90 18.10 -13.56
C TYR A 494 9.77 17.98 -12.03
N THR A 495 10.17 19.04 -11.34
CA THR A 495 9.98 19.18 -9.89
C THR A 495 8.49 19.33 -9.57
N GLY A 496 7.98 18.59 -8.59
CA GLY A 496 6.58 18.68 -8.14
C GLY A 496 5.69 17.48 -8.49
N SER A 497 6.19 16.48 -9.21
CA SER A 497 5.48 15.21 -9.45
C SER A 497 5.09 14.48 -8.14
N GLU A 498 5.98 14.48 -7.16
CA GLU A 498 5.73 13.92 -5.83
C GLU A 498 4.65 14.70 -5.05
N ALA A 499 4.52 16.01 -5.29
CA ALA A 499 3.47 16.83 -4.68
C ALA A 499 2.08 16.49 -5.24
N LEU A 500 1.98 16.13 -6.53
CA LEU A 500 0.73 15.60 -7.10
C LEU A 500 0.33 14.29 -6.43
N VAL A 501 1.27 13.36 -6.28
CA VAL A 501 1.01 12.06 -5.62
C VAL A 501 0.61 12.28 -4.15
N GLY A 502 1.31 13.15 -3.42
CA GLY A 502 0.99 13.51 -2.04
C GLY A 502 -0.38 14.18 -1.89
N SER A 503 -0.76 15.07 -2.82
CA SER A 503 -2.08 15.69 -2.82
C SER A 503 -3.18 14.65 -3.06
N SER A 504 -3.05 13.79 -4.08
CA SER A 504 -3.95 12.66 -4.35
C SER A 504 -4.10 11.72 -3.16
N PHE A 505 -3.02 11.51 -2.42
CA PHE A 505 -3.08 10.72 -1.19
C PHE A 505 -3.93 11.40 -0.11
N LEU A 506 -3.68 12.66 0.23
CA LEU A 506 -4.49 13.41 1.20
C LEU A 506 -5.97 13.43 0.81
N PHE A 507 -6.25 13.46 -0.49
CA PHE A 507 -7.60 13.42 -1.04
C PHE A 507 -8.27 12.06 -0.91
N SER A 508 -7.54 10.97 -1.09
CA SER A 508 -8.08 9.64 -0.88
C SER A 508 -8.53 9.40 0.56
N LEU A 509 -7.83 10.00 1.55
CA LEU A 509 -8.20 9.91 2.96
C LEU A 509 -9.53 10.61 3.30
N LEU A 510 -10.07 11.45 2.41
CA LEU A 510 -11.36 12.12 2.58
C LEU A 510 -12.55 11.28 2.06
N ILE A 511 -12.31 10.22 1.28
CA ILE A 511 -13.37 9.36 0.72
C ILE A 511 -14.26 8.73 1.81
N PRO A 512 -13.74 8.21 2.94
CA PRO A 512 -14.56 7.64 4.00
C PRO A 512 -15.55 8.64 4.64
N ILE A 513 -15.20 9.95 4.65
CA ILE A 513 -16.02 11.02 5.25
C ILE A 513 -17.34 11.22 4.50
N ILE A 514 -17.40 10.86 3.22
CA ILE A 514 -18.59 11.04 2.38
C ILE A 514 -19.77 10.22 2.93
N ALA A 515 -19.52 9.08 3.58
CA ALA A 515 -20.52 8.08 3.91
C ALA A 515 -21.16 8.19 5.30
N GLU A 516 -20.60 8.98 6.22
CA GLU A 516 -21.17 9.16 7.58
C GLU A 516 -22.35 10.16 7.61
N ASN A 517 -22.81 10.61 6.44
CA ASN A 517 -23.87 11.58 6.32
C ASN A 517 -25.28 10.95 6.39
N PHE A 518 -26.17 11.60 7.15
CA PHE A 518 -27.52 11.12 7.46
C PHE A 518 -28.42 10.80 6.25
N ASN A 519 -28.16 11.38 5.08
CA ASN A 519 -28.91 11.09 3.86
C ASN A 519 -28.08 11.25 2.58
N VAL A 520 -28.61 10.70 1.50
CA VAL A 520 -28.02 10.69 0.16
C VAL A 520 -27.68 12.11 -0.35
N TYR A 521 -28.51 13.11 -0.02
CA TYR A 521 -28.26 14.49 -0.40
C TYR A 521 -27.05 15.10 0.31
N HIS A 522 -26.84 14.81 1.59
CA HIS A 522 -25.66 15.25 2.33
C HIS A 522 -24.39 14.56 1.83
N MET A 523 -24.45 13.26 1.49
CA MET A 523 -23.33 12.55 0.85
C MET A 523 -22.93 13.23 -0.48
N ALA A 524 -23.90 13.66 -1.30
CA ALA A 524 -23.62 14.43 -2.53
C ALA A 524 -22.91 15.75 -2.26
N LEU A 525 -23.42 16.52 -1.31
CA LEU A 525 -22.87 17.84 -0.99
C LEU A 525 -21.44 17.71 -0.46
N THR A 526 -21.19 16.75 0.44
CA THR A 526 -19.85 16.45 0.96
C THR A 526 -18.92 15.95 -0.16
N SER A 527 -19.38 15.01 -0.99
CA SER A 527 -18.60 14.51 -2.15
C SER A 527 -18.23 15.63 -3.11
N THR A 528 -19.08 16.64 -3.25
CA THR A 528 -18.88 17.75 -4.19
C THR A 528 -17.99 18.82 -3.61
N ALA A 529 -18.16 19.14 -2.33
CA ALA A 529 -17.23 19.99 -1.60
C ALA A 529 -15.81 19.40 -1.65
N ILE A 530 -15.69 18.09 -1.44
CA ILE A 530 -14.44 17.36 -1.59
C ILE A 530 -13.94 17.52 -3.03
N MET A 531 -14.71 17.10 -4.04
CA MET A 531 -14.32 17.17 -5.47
C MET A 531 -13.84 18.56 -5.89
N LEU A 532 -14.53 19.63 -5.47
CA LEU A 532 -14.15 21.01 -5.79
C LEU A 532 -12.85 21.43 -5.10
N PHE A 533 -12.67 21.05 -3.83
CA PHE A 533 -11.42 21.27 -3.11
C PHE A 533 -10.26 20.47 -3.74
N LEU A 534 -10.52 19.22 -4.15
CA LEU A 534 -9.57 18.36 -4.87
C LEU A 534 -9.12 18.99 -6.17
N TYR A 535 -10.09 19.52 -6.93
CA TYR A 535 -9.85 20.15 -8.20
C TYR A 535 -9.00 21.41 -8.04
N ALA A 536 -9.29 22.27 -7.05
CA ALA A 536 -8.55 23.52 -6.85
C ALA A 536 -7.04 23.30 -6.60
N ILE A 537 -6.70 22.33 -5.75
CA ILE A 537 -5.30 21.99 -5.44
C ILE A 537 -4.64 21.29 -6.64
N SER A 538 -5.34 20.34 -7.26
CA SER A 538 -4.88 19.68 -8.48
C SER A 538 -4.56 20.69 -9.58
N PHE A 539 -5.46 21.66 -9.78
CA PHE A 539 -5.34 22.70 -10.79
C PHE A 539 -4.10 23.56 -10.57
N ALA A 540 -3.84 24.02 -9.34
CA ALA A 540 -2.65 24.81 -9.04
C ALA A 540 -1.35 24.07 -9.41
N ILE A 541 -1.28 22.77 -9.15
CA ILE A 541 -0.09 21.97 -9.45
C ILE A 541 0.03 21.71 -10.96
N VAL A 542 -1.09 21.51 -11.65
CA VAL A 542 -1.12 21.33 -13.12
C VAL A 542 -0.70 22.57 -13.86
N LEU A 543 -1.11 23.76 -13.40
CA LEU A 543 -0.66 25.01 -13.99
C LEU A 543 0.87 25.13 -13.92
N SER A 544 1.48 24.77 -12.79
CA SER A 544 2.94 24.74 -12.66
C SER A 544 3.58 23.78 -13.67
N LEU A 545 2.96 22.62 -13.90
CA LEU A 545 3.48 21.66 -14.87
C LEU A 545 3.30 22.14 -16.31
N ASN A 546 2.17 22.73 -16.66
CA ASN A 546 1.90 23.27 -17.99
C ASN A 546 2.88 24.40 -18.35
N MET A 547 3.30 25.22 -17.38
CA MET A 547 4.32 26.25 -17.61
C MET A 547 5.69 25.65 -17.95
N ASN A 548 6.12 24.60 -17.24
CA ASN A 548 7.37 23.89 -17.55
C ASN A 548 7.28 23.21 -18.92
N LEU A 549 6.16 22.56 -19.19
CA LEU A 549 5.85 21.89 -20.45
C LEU A 549 5.94 22.86 -21.64
N ALA A 550 5.40 24.06 -21.47
CA ALA A 550 5.42 25.06 -22.52
C ALA A 550 6.85 25.51 -22.85
N ASN A 551 7.70 25.72 -21.83
CA ASN A 551 9.09 26.10 -22.04
C ASN A 551 9.84 25.01 -22.82
N ASP A 552 9.67 23.74 -22.46
CA ASP A 552 10.31 22.62 -23.18
C ASP A 552 9.86 22.52 -24.64
N VAL A 553 8.58 22.80 -24.93
CA VAL A 553 8.05 22.80 -26.31
C VAL A 553 8.63 23.96 -27.12
N GLU A 554 8.79 25.15 -26.52
CA GLU A 554 9.46 26.29 -27.17
C GLU A 554 10.95 26.01 -27.42
N GLU A 555 11.65 25.38 -26.48
CA GLU A 555 13.07 25.01 -26.62
C GLU A 555 13.32 24.05 -27.80
N LEU A 556 12.33 23.23 -28.17
CA LEU A 556 12.39 22.37 -29.37
C LEU A 556 12.05 23.12 -30.68
N GLY A 557 11.82 24.44 -30.62
CA GLY A 557 11.52 25.29 -31.78
C GLY A 557 10.03 25.41 -32.14
N TYR A 558 9.12 24.93 -31.28
CA TYR A 558 7.67 25.03 -31.48
C TYR A 558 7.08 26.21 -30.69
N GLU A 559 7.51 27.43 -31.02
CA GLU A 559 7.18 28.66 -30.28
C GLU A 559 5.68 28.94 -30.19
N MET A 560 4.92 28.68 -31.27
CA MET A 560 3.47 28.90 -31.34
C MET A 560 2.73 27.96 -30.37
N GLU A 561 3.07 26.68 -30.38
CA GLU A 561 2.47 25.67 -29.52
C GLU A 561 2.80 25.90 -28.03
N GLY A 562 4.04 26.26 -27.71
CA GLY A 562 4.42 26.60 -26.35
C GLY A 562 3.73 27.88 -25.85
N THR A 563 3.65 28.91 -26.70
CA THR A 563 2.91 30.15 -26.39
C THR A 563 1.43 29.85 -26.14
N PHE A 564 0.81 28.98 -26.92
CA PHE A 564 -0.57 28.55 -26.69
C PHE A 564 -0.75 27.92 -25.30
N ILE A 565 0.13 27.00 -24.90
CA ILE A 565 0.08 26.36 -23.57
C ILE A 565 0.22 27.40 -22.46
N LYS A 566 1.14 28.36 -22.59
CA LYS A 566 1.32 29.46 -21.61
C LYS A 566 0.06 30.32 -21.49
N VAL A 567 -0.48 30.77 -22.61
CA VAL A 567 -1.66 31.64 -22.64
C VAL A 567 -2.88 30.89 -22.06
N ALA A 568 -3.10 29.64 -22.46
CA ALA A 568 -4.19 28.82 -21.91
C ALA A 568 -4.08 28.66 -20.38
N THR A 569 -2.85 28.47 -19.88
CA THR A 569 -2.54 28.35 -18.44
C THR A 569 -2.81 29.65 -17.69
N ILE A 570 -2.35 30.80 -18.20
CA ILE A 570 -2.55 32.12 -17.59
C ILE A 570 -4.04 32.53 -17.60
N VAL A 571 -4.71 32.35 -18.73
CA VAL A 571 -6.14 32.62 -18.87
C VAL A 571 -6.93 31.74 -17.89
N GLY A 572 -6.54 30.47 -17.76
CA GLY A 572 -7.18 29.56 -16.83
C GLY A 572 -7.03 29.98 -15.36
N LEU A 573 -5.84 30.45 -14.96
CA LEU A 573 -5.61 31.02 -13.63
C LEU A 573 -6.47 32.26 -13.39
N GLY A 574 -6.56 33.17 -14.36
CA GLY A 574 -7.35 34.39 -14.27
C GLY A 574 -8.84 34.12 -14.06
N PHE A 575 -9.42 33.24 -14.86
CA PHE A 575 -10.82 32.83 -14.68
C PHE A 575 -11.05 32.07 -13.37
N GLY A 576 -10.11 31.21 -12.96
CA GLY A 576 -10.15 30.53 -11.65
C GLY A 576 -10.21 31.51 -10.48
N ALA A 577 -9.34 32.52 -10.48
CA ALA A 577 -9.29 33.54 -9.43
C ALA A 577 -10.57 34.41 -9.39
N LEU A 578 -11.07 34.83 -10.56
CA LEU A 578 -12.32 35.61 -10.65
C LEU A 578 -13.51 34.84 -10.10
N LEU A 579 -13.57 33.54 -10.40
CA LEU A 579 -14.68 32.70 -9.98
C LEU A 579 -14.58 32.30 -8.51
N ALA A 580 -13.37 32.12 -7.97
CA ALA A 580 -13.15 31.97 -6.53
C ALA A 580 -13.56 33.23 -5.75
N ALA A 581 -13.19 34.42 -6.23
CA ALA A 581 -13.62 35.68 -5.65
C ALA A 581 -15.14 35.86 -5.72
N GLY A 582 -15.76 35.51 -6.86
CA GLY A 582 -17.22 35.50 -7.01
C GLY A 582 -17.92 34.53 -6.07
N GLY A 583 -17.36 33.32 -5.90
CA GLY A 583 -17.86 32.32 -4.95
C GLY A 583 -17.77 32.83 -3.51
N MET A 584 -16.60 33.32 -3.08
CA MET A 584 -16.43 33.90 -1.74
C MET A 584 -17.39 35.07 -1.48
N TRP A 585 -17.60 35.93 -2.47
CA TRP A 585 -18.55 37.03 -2.36
C TRP A 585 -20.00 36.54 -2.18
N VAL A 586 -20.46 35.57 -2.99
CA VAL A 586 -21.83 35.03 -2.88
C VAL A 586 -22.05 34.25 -1.58
N PHE A 587 -21.06 33.45 -1.16
CA PHE A 587 -21.15 32.65 0.08
C PHE A 587 -20.82 33.44 1.36
N SER A 588 -20.36 34.69 1.26
CA SER A 588 -20.20 35.58 2.42
C SER A 588 -21.53 36.14 2.96
N GLY A 589 -22.63 35.97 2.21
CA GLY A 589 -23.99 36.30 2.64
C GLY A 589 -24.83 35.06 2.98
N PHE A 590 -26.14 35.25 3.17
CA PHE A 590 -27.14 34.17 3.10
C PHE A 590 -27.71 34.14 1.66
N PRO A 591 -27.03 33.51 0.69
CA PRO A 591 -27.45 33.56 -0.71
C PRO A 591 -28.75 32.80 -0.94
N SER A 592 -29.55 33.27 -1.90
CA SER A 592 -30.72 32.53 -2.36
C SER A 592 -30.29 31.27 -3.14
N ASN A 593 -31.15 30.25 -3.16
CA ASN A 593 -30.89 29.00 -3.89
C ASN A 593 -30.56 29.22 -5.38
N ILE A 594 -31.08 30.28 -6.00
CA ILE A 594 -30.82 30.64 -7.40
C ILE A 594 -29.38 31.14 -7.58
N LEU A 595 -28.91 32.00 -6.68
CA LEU A 595 -27.53 32.52 -6.68
C LEU A 595 -26.51 31.40 -6.47
N VAL A 596 -26.79 30.49 -5.54
CA VAL A 596 -25.97 29.29 -5.31
C VAL A 596 -25.91 28.42 -6.58
N GLY A 597 -27.06 28.16 -7.21
CA GLY A 597 -27.12 27.38 -8.45
C GLY A 597 -26.34 28.02 -9.61
N GLN A 598 -26.42 29.34 -9.78
CA GLN A 598 -25.68 30.08 -10.81
C GLN A 598 -24.16 30.00 -10.61
N VAL A 599 -23.69 30.24 -9.38
CA VAL A 599 -22.25 30.14 -9.05
C VAL A 599 -21.74 28.73 -9.30
N MET A 600 -22.48 27.70 -8.89
CA MET A 600 -22.11 26.30 -9.14
C MET A 600 -22.09 25.96 -10.63
N THR A 601 -23.02 26.50 -11.42
CA THR A 601 -23.04 26.31 -12.90
C THR A 601 -21.80 26.90 -13.56
N LEU A 602 -21.44 28.13 -13.18
CA LEU A 602 -20.27 28.82 -13.69
C LEU A 602 -18.98 28.08 -13.29
N LEU A 603 -18.93 27.59 -12.05
CA LEU A 603 -17.82 26.79 -11.53
C LEU A 603 -17.62 25.51 -12.35
N VAL A 604 -18.68 24.74 -12.58
CA VAL A 604 -18.62 23.51 -13.40
C VAL A 604 -18.22 23.82 -14.83
N THR A 605 -18.77 24.87 -15.43
CA THR A 605 -18.44 25.29 -16.81
C THR A 605 -16.97 25.68 -16.93
N LEU A 606 -16.43 26.39 -15.94
CA LEU A 606 -15.04 26.76 -15.88
C LEU A 606 -14.13 25.51 -15.74
N ILE A 607 -14.44 24.63 -14.78
CA ILE A 607 -13.70 23.38 -14.56
C ILE A 607 -13.61 22.55 -15.85
N LEU A 608 -14.73 22.43 -16.56
CA LEU A 608 -14.82 21.73 -17.84
C LEU A 608 -13.93 22.37 -18.91
N GLY A 609 -14.02 23.69 -19.08
CA GLY A 609 -13.20 24.44 -20.04
C GLY A 609 -11.71 24.32 -19.74
N LEU A 610 -11.33 24.40 -18.46
CA LEU A 610 -9.95 24.25 -18.01
C LEU A 610 -9.40 22.85 -18.26
N GLU A 611 -10.18 21.80 -17.99
CA GLU A 611 -9.76 20.43 -18.27
C GLU A 611 -9.65 20.15 -19.78
N LEU A 612 -10.54 20.70 -20.61
CA LEU A 612 -10.40 20.62 -22.07
C LEU A 612 -9.10 21.27 -22.55
N LEU A 613 -8.79 22.48 -22.05
CA LEU A 613 -7.53 23.16 -22.36
C LEU A 613 -6.32 22.38 -21.87
N CYS A 614 -6.40 21.75 -20.69
CA CYS A 614 -5.36 20.85 -20.20
C CYS A 614 -5.17 19.67 -21.17
N VAL A 615 -6.23 18.96 -21.55
CA VAL A 615 -6.16 17.82 -22.49
C VAL A 615 -5.46 18.22 -23.79
N VAL A 616 -5.83 19.37 -24.36
CA VAL A 616 -5.19 19.88 -25.59
C VAL A 616 -3.71 20.21 -25.35
N SER A 617 -3.37 20.86 -24.23
CA SER A 617 -1.98 21.23 -23.89
C SER A 617 -1.09 20.00 -23.73
N TRP A 618 -1.57 18.98 -22.99
CA TRP A 618 -0.84 17.72 -22.79
C TRP A 618 -0.73 16.89 -24.07
N LEU A 619 -1.74 16.93 -24.95
CA LEU A 619 -1.68 16.28 -26.26
C LEU A 619 -0.62 16.93 -27.14
N ILE A 620 -0.63 18.27 -27.25
CA ILE A 620 0.35 19.04 -28.03
C ILE A 620 1.76 18.72 -27.55
N ALA A 621 2.01 18.81 -26.25
CA ALA A 621 3.32 18.51 -25.70
C ALA A 621 3.69 17.02 -25.83
N GLY A 622 2.75 16.11 -25.64
CA GLY A 622 2.96 14.68 -25.86
C GLY A 622 3.43 14.35 -27.28
N ILE A 623 2.90 15.04 -28.28
CA ILE A 623 3.33 14.94 -29.69
C ILE A 623 4.71 15.58 -29.87
N ARG A 624 4.86 16.85 -29.45
CA ARG A 624 6.07 17.65 -29.74
C ARG A 624 7.31 17.18 -28.98
N LEU A 625 7.14 16.73 -27.74
CA LEU A 625 8.22 16.18 -26.91
C LEU A 625 8.54 14.71 -27.23
N GLY A 626 7.90 14.11 -28.26
CA GLY A 626 8.15 12.73 -28.68
C GLY A 626 7.68 11.66 -27.67
N MET A 627 6.88 12.03 -26.68
CA MET A 627 6.39 11.11 -25.65
C MET A 627 5.28 10.19 -26.13
N LEU A 628 4.60 10.53 -27.23
CA LEU A 628 3.62 9.67 -27.91
C LEU A 628 4.25 8.75 -28.97
N THR A 629 5.52 8.96 -29.32
CA THR A 629 6.24 8.14 -30.31
C THR A 629 7.26 7.18 -29.68
N THR A 630 7.57 7.35 -28.40
CA THR A 630 8.56 6.55 -27.63
C THR A 630 7.93 5.38 -26.84
N GLY A 631 6.85 4.79 -27.35
CA GLY A 631 6.13 3.70 -26.68
C GLY A 631 6.61 2.35 -27.15
N PHE A 632 7.20 1.57 -26.24
CA PHE A 632 7.73 0.22 -26.49
C PHE A 632 9.01 0.15 -27.34
N SER A 633 10.02 1.00 -27.10
CA SER A 633 11.37 0.57 -27.50
C SER A 633 11.81 -0.56 -26.58
N ILE A 634 11.54 -1.80 -27.00
CA ILE A 634 12.27 -2.97 -26.54
C ILE A 634 13.72 -2.72 -26.97
N GLY A 635 14.54 -2.28 -26.01
CA GLY A 635 15.91 -1.88 -26.27
C GLY A 635 15.98 -0.44 -26.77
N ALA A 636 16.50 0.44 -25.91
CA ALA A 636 17.35 1.50 -26.43
C ALA A 636 18.37 0.82 -27.35
N LYS A 637 18.32 1.17 -28.65
CA LYS A 637 19.53 1.16 -29.46
C LYS A 637 20.57 1.90 -28.63
N ALA A 638 21.52 1.16 -28.09
CA ALA A 638 22.80 1.74 -27.70
C ALA A 638 23.26 2.55 -28.91
N THR A 639 23.26 3.86 -28.72
CA THR A 639 24.02 4.88 -29.41
C THR A 639 25.14 4.29 -30.29
N LYS A 640 24.85 4.14 -31.58
CA LYS A 640 25.81 4.48 -32.62
C LYS A 640 25.37 5.85 -33.13
N GLU A 641 26.30 6.79 -33.14
CA GLU A 641 26.16 8.23 -33.44
C GLU A 641 25.84 9.10 -32.21
N GLN A 642 26.86 9.34 -31.38
CA GLN A 642 27.77 10.50 -31.50
C GLN A 642 29.07 10.22 -30.76
#